data_AF-A0A6B0WQM5-F1
#
_entry.id   AF-A0A6B0WQM5-F1
#
_cell.length_a   1.000
_cell.length_b   1.000
_cell.length_c   1.000
_cell.angle_alpha   90.00
_cell.angle_beta   90.00
_cell.angle_gamma   90.00
#
_symmetry.space_group_name_H-M   'P 1'
#
loop_
_entity.id
_entity.type
_entity.pdbx_description
1 polymer ?
#
loop_
_entity_poly.entity_id
_entity_poly.type
_entity_poly.pdbx_seq_one_letter_code
_entity_poly.pdbx_strand_id
1 'polypeptide(L)'
;DILGTTTDNAYIQPLPTGPFTNNHLKEAPTIGKQNVMLRLRHKDPWKGEILVLATSSPFRDGIFNQPNYAHRVFLQTIMRTFTDHDRILRGRVKRPSSPPIPQLSATSRVIWRVCVVFVVPLILLILGVCLYYSHMRVSFGHLSLRTCIAIVVLIIASPLWSYQWGQLLDLTAEKIHTPLSFSREQIQNQIPKADLIIPTRAHLPPALKKVEMETVARLNSLGINYTLRRPKDLSTAYLNRIGLRPYQVKTVRDDVEISQSVISGLLLHYPGNATIIPRLDDRTTDHLEFLLTTATLRLSTGKTPHIALISESPRLSPAEAHEYRQKHLSPPRGADVFSELKTLLRTYGYRVSYVNPRTPHLPPQTDLVIWMQPRRDASPMIALLSQHLARGGRAIVALQHYNIQQRQYSGGNFETVYWPQPQYQDLNRYLEPLGIPQAREVLMDQTRSRLALETQIYRRAVREYDPQEVALPFLIRAVPPHFDTTLPITRQLGDQLFIWGNRFVPDPHRLQMYNLTVTPLISTSNRTWAYHWSGGWLPKTAFSPDSLLLSHQSLALLVTGTFPLAEFNASSPTFTHPMPNPQGHLLLIGSSEMFKNEYLYAPGFQHEQFLLNAVAYLTHGPQFADLQARRKIAPGFSYLSPDQKILWRVLVVGLGPLSFGLYVFFRYIKKRPW
;
A
#
# COMPACT_ATOMS: atom_id res chain seq x y z
N ASP A 1 42.53 -26.13 18.73
CA ASP A 1 42.02 -27.39 19.30
C ASP A 1 41.91 -28.45 18.25
N ILE A 2 42.18 -29.70 18.64
CA ILE A 2 41.98 -30.88 17.79
C ILE A 2 40.56 -31.38 18.05
N LEU A 3 39.74 -31.45 17.00
CA LEU A 3 38.34 -31.88 17.10
C LEU A 3 38.09 -33.27 16.50
N GLY A 4 39.01 -33.77 15.66
CA GLY A 4 38.90 -35.07 15.03
C GLY A 4 40.25 -35.59 14.58
N THR A 5 40.46 -36.89 14.80
CA THR A 5 41.68 -37.61 14.44
C THR A 5 41.36 -38.87 13.67
N THR A 6 42.33 -39.40 12.91
CA THR A 6 42.24 -40.75 12.33
C THR A 6 42.28 -41.82 13.42
N THR A 7 42.04 -43.08 13.05
CA THR A 7 42.30 -44.24 13.90
C THR A 7 43.81 -44.43 14.14
N ASP A 8 44.16 -45.28 15.11
CA ASP A 8 45.55 -45.56 15.53
C ASP A 8 46.41 -46.26 14.47
N ASN A 9 45.79 -46.78 13.40
CA ASN A 9 46.45 -47.51 12.32
C ASN A 9 46.31 -46.79 10.97
N ALA A 10 46.43 -45.47 10.96
CA ALA A 10 46.43 -44.72 9.69
C ALA A 10 47.70 -45.04 8.90
N TYR A 11 47.65 -44.93 7.58
CA TYR A 11 48.85 -44.98 6.73
C TYR A 11 48.82 -43.82 5.74
N ILE A 12 50.00 -43.32 5.36
CA ILE A 12 50.15 -42.27 4.36
C ILE A 12 50.87 -42.86 3.16
N GLN A 13 50.31 -42.61 1.98
CA GLN A 13 50.92 -43.01 0.73
C GLN A 13 50.88 -41.83 -0.25
N PRO A 14 51.98 -41.55 -0.96
CA PRO A 14 51.97 -40.56 -2.03
C PRO A 14 51.01 -41.01 -3.15
N LEU A 15 50.28 -40.04 -3.71
CA LEU A 15 49.39 -40.32 -4.84
C LEU A 15 50.26 -40.78 -6.04
N PRO A 16 49.99 -41.95 -6.65
CA PRO A 16 50.76 -42.43 -7.78
C PRO A 16 50.60 -41.48 -8.98
N THR A 17 51.66 -41.32 -9.76
CA THR A 17 51.67 -40.50 -10.98
C THR A 17 50.98 -41.16 -12.18
N GLY A 18 50.59 -42.43 -12.06
CA GLY A 18 49.85 -43.22 -13.05
C GLY A 18 48.48 -43.69 -12.53
N PRO A 19 47.76 -44.53 -13.30
CA PRO A 19 46.42 -45.00 -12.91
C PRO A 19 46.44 -45.72 -11.57
N PHE A 20 45.46 -45.41 -10.73
CA PHE A 20 45.31 -46.01 -9.41
C PHE A 20 44.88 -47.49 -9.53
N THR A 21 45.67 -48.42 -8.98
CA THR A 21 45.40 -49.86 -9.01
C THR A 21 45.38 -50.45 -7.61
N ASN A 22 44.81 -51.65 -7.43
CA ASN A 22 44.76 -52.33 -6.13
C ASN A 22 46.15 -52.63 -5.54
N ASN A 23 47.20 -52.69 -6.35
CA ASN A 23 48.58 -52.83 -5.86
C ASN A 23 49.04 -51.58 -5.09
N HIS A 24 48.44 -50.43 -5.35
CA HIS A 24 48.66 -49.20 -4.58
C HIS A 24 47.89 -49.18 -3.25
N LEU A 25 47.12 -50.21 -2.88
CA LEU A 25 46.47 -50.33 -1.58
C LEU A 25 47.22 -51.26 -0.60
N LYS A 26 48.42 -51.74 -0.96
CA LYS A 26 49.22 -52.64 -0.11
C LYS A 26 49.79 -51.91 1.11
N GLU A 27 49.91 -52.64 2.22
CA GLU A 27 50.25 -52.16 3.57
C GLU A 27 51.44 -51.20 3.59
N ALA A 28 51.15 -49.91 3.74
CA ALA A 28 52.12 -48.89 4.11
C ALA A 28 52.33 -48.91 5.64
N PRO A 29 53.52 -48.54 6.14
CA PRO A 29 53.79 -48.53 7.57
C PRO A 29 52.76 -47.66 8.30
N THR A 30 52.13 -48.24 9.32
CA THR A 30 51.13 -47.56 10.12
C THR A 30 51.76 -46.42 10.90
N ILE A 31 51.16 -45.24 10.80
CA ILE A 31 51.49 -44.07 11.59
C ILE A 31 50.43 -43.86 12.67
N GLY A 32 50.82 -43.16 13.74
CA GLY A 32 49.89 -42.76 14.79
C GLY A 32 48.82 -41.79 14.29
N LYS A 33 47.84 -41.50 15.16
CA LYS A 33 46.68 -40.65 14.86
C LYS A 33 47.07 -39.33 14.19
N GLN A 34 46.47 -39.06 13.04
CA GLN A 34 46.61 -37.82 12.30
C GLN A 34 45.44 -36.88 12.57
N ASN A 35 45.72 -35.58 12.67
CA ASN A 35 44.69 -34.56 12.87
C ASN A 35 43.94 -34.30 11.57
N VAL A 36 42.64 -34.60 11.54
CA VAL A 36 41.79 -34.41 10.35
C VAL A 36 40.79 -33.27 10.50
N MET A 37 40.60 -32.77 11.72
CA MET A 37 39.72 -31.65 12.01
C MET A 37 40.30 -30.78 13.12
N LEU A 38 40.50 -29.50 12.82
CA LEU A 38 41.15 -28.53 13.68
C LEU A 38 40.26 -27.30 13.83
N ARG A 39 40.08 -26.83 15.07
CA ARG A 39 39.48 -25.52 15.34
C ARG A 39 40.57 -24.54 15.72
N LEU A 40 40.78 -23.56 14.87
CA LEU A 40 41.67 -22.43 15.09
C LEU A 40 40.86 -21.30 15.71
N ARG A 41 41.22 -20.88 16.91
CA ARG A 41 40.58 -19.77 17.61
C ARG A 41 41.60 -18.70 17.91
N HIS A 42 41.26 -17.44 17.66
CA HIS A 42 42.10 -16.34 18.12
C HIS A 42 42.03 -16.27 19.66
N LYS A 43 43.12 -15.88 20.34
CA LYS A 43 43.14 -15.70 21.81
C LYS A 43 42.13 -14.65 22.28
N ASP A 44 41.87 -13.69 21.41
CA ASP A 44 40.81 -12.70 21.52
C ASP A 44 39.50 -13.28 20.94
N PRO A 45 38.45 -13.49 21.77
CA PRO A 45 37.19 -14.10 21.32
C PRO A 45 36.44 -13.28 20.26
N TRP A 46 36.86 -12.03 20.02
CA TRP A 46 36.27 -11.12 19.03
C TRP A 46 36.91 -11.19 17.64
N LYS A 47 38.08 -11.83 17.50
CA LYS A 47 38.85 -11.85 16.24
C LYS A 47 38.62 -13.10 15.38
N GLY A 48 37.52 -13.80 15.65
CA GLY A 48 37.02 -14.89 14.81
C GLY A 48 37.65 -16.25 15.12
N GLU A 49 37.03 -17.28 14.54
CA GLU A 49 37.46 -18.67 14.65
C GLU A 49 37.28 -19.35 13.29
N ILE A 50 38.14 -20.30 12.98
CA ILE A 50 38.13 -21.06 11.73
C ILE A 50 38.11 -22.55 12.07
N LEU A 51 37.17 -23.28 11.47
CA LEU A 51 37.16 -24.73 11.47
C LEU A 51 37.83 -25.23 10.19
N VAL A 52 38.95 -25.94 10.33
CA VAL A 52 39.71 -26.54 9.23
C VAL A 52 39.44 -28.04 9.20
N LEU A 53 39.09 -28.55 8.03
CA LEU A 53 38.81 -29.96 7.76
C LEU A 53 39.79 -30.44 6.70
N ALA A 54 40.39 -31.62 6.92
CA ALA A 54 41.35 -32.21 5.97
C ALA A 54 40.70 -32.71 4.67
N THR A 55 39.36 -32.81 4.63
CA THR A 55 38.60 -33.22 3.44
C THR A 55 37.29 -32.45 3.31
N SER A 56 36.89 -32.16 2.07
CA SER A 56 35.57 -31.61 1.73
C SER A 56 34.52 -32.68 1.46
N SER A 57 34.90 -33.97 1.46
CA SER A 57 33.99 -35.09 1.15
C SER A 57 32.71 -35.14 2.00
N PRO A 58 32.70 -34.78 3.31
CA PRO A 58 31.47 -34.79 4.12
C PRO A 58 30.38 -33.84 3.59
N PHE A 59 30.73 -32.88 2.74
CA PHE A 59 29.81 -31.87 2.20
C PHE A 59 29.43 -32.09 0.73
N ARG A 60 29.90 -33.17 0.09
CA ARG A 60 29.55 -33.46 -1.31
C ARG A 60 28.15 -34.06 -1.41
N ASP A 61 27.37 -33.65 -2.42
CA ASP A 61 25.93 -33.94 -2.55
C ASP A 61 25.54 -35.43 -2.59
N GLY A 62 26.50 -36.35 -2.83
CA GLY A 62 26.29 -37.81 -2.75
C GLY A 62 26.69 -38.47 -1.40
N ILE A 63 27.59 -37.85 -0.63
CA ILE A 63 28.10 -38.39 0.64
C ILE A 63 27.37 -37.74 1.83
N PHE A 64 26.96 -36.48 1.67
CA PHE A 64 26.29 -35.69 2.71
C PHE A 64 25.04 -36.36 3.31
N ASN A 65 24.31 -37.12 2.50
CA ASN A 65 23.10 -37.86 2.89
C ASN A 65 23.31 -39.38 2.95
N GLN A 66 24.56 -39.87 2.98
CA GLN A 66 24.82 -41.31 2.98
C GLN A 66 24.28 -41.95 4.29
N PRO A 67 23.44 -42.99 4.20
CA PRO A 67 22.93 -43.68 5.38
C PRO A 67 24.09 -44.25 6.22
N ASN A 68 23.92 -44.28 7.54
CA ASN A 68 24.92 -44.69 8.54
C ASN A 68 26.07 -43.71 8.82
N TYR A 69 26.08 -42.52 8.20
CA TYR A 69 27.04 -41.46 8.50
C TYR A 69 26.36 -40.19 8.99
N ALA A 70 26.92 -39.56 10.03
CA ALA A 70 26.32 -38.40 10.70
C ALA A 70 26.70 -37.04 10.07
N HIS A 71 27.04 -36.99 8.78
CA HIS A 71 27.55 -35.77 8.12
C HIS A 71 26.55 -34.60 8.16
N ARG A 72 25.26 -34.89 7.96
CA ARG A 72 24.19 -33.89 8.06
C ARG A 72 24.04 -33.32 9.47
N VAL A 73 24.06 -34.18 10.49
CA VAL A 73 23.97 -33.77 11.89
C VAL A 73 25.20 -32.95 12.28
N PHE A 74 26.38 -33.38 11.83
CA PHE A 74 27.64 -32.65 12.02
C PHE A 74 27.59 -31.23 11.45
N LEU A 75 27.16 -31.05 10.19
CA LEU A 75 27.03 -29.71 9.60
C LEU A 75 26.00 -28.85 10.34
N GLN A 76 24.85 -29.42 10.71
CA GLN A 76 23.83 -28.69 11.49
C GLN A 76 24.37 -28.24 12.85
N THR A 77 25.17 -29.07 13.52
CA THR A 77 25.81 -28.73 14.79
C THR A 77 26.88 -27.66 14.61
N ILE A 78 27.70 -27.72 13.56
CA ILE A 78 28.65 -26.64 13.23
C ILE A 78 27.91 -25.34 13.01
N MET A 79 26.88 -25.36 12.16
CA MET A 79 26.08 -24.16 11.87
C MET A 79 25.52 -23.58 13.16
N ARG A 80 24.83 -24.38 13.99
CA ARG A 80 24.30 -23.93 15.28
C ARG A 80 25.36 -23.34 16.20
N THR A 81 26.54 -23.96 16.27
CA THR A 81 27.64 -23.52 17.14
C THR A 81 28.27 -22.20 16.66
N PHE A 82 28.43 -22.02 15.34
CA PHE A 82 28.99 -20.81 14.75
C PHE A 82 27.96 -19.67 14.64
N THR A 83 26.67 -20.00 14.57
CA THR A 83 25.55 -19.04 14.46
C THR A 83 24.76 -18.85 15.76
N ASP A 84 25.32 -19.25 16.91
CA ASP A 84 24.60 -19.24 18.19
C ASP A 84 24.11 -17.82 18.54
N HIS A 85 22.83 -17.72 18.93
CA HIS A 85 22.09 -16.47 19.12
C HIS A 85 22.72 -15.60 20.20
N ASP A 86 23.25 -16.21 21.27
CA ASP A 86 23.93 -15.49 22.36
C ASP A 86 25.22 -14.81 21.89
N ARG A 87 25.84 -15.31 20.81
CA ARG A 87 27.07 -14.76 20.25
C ARG A 87 26.78 -13.57 19.32
N ILE A 88 25.70 -13.68 18.54
CA ILE A 88 25.19 -12.59 17.67
C ILE A 88 24.58 -11.47 18.52
N LEU A 89 23.85 -11.80 19.59
CA LEU A 89 23.31 -10.84 20.56
C LEU A 89 24.43 -10.13 21.32
N ARG A 90 25.45 -10.83 21.83
CA ARG A 90 26.61 -10.18 22.48
C ARG A 90 27.38 -9.24 21.54
N GLY A 91 27.46 -9.56 20.25
CA GLY A 91 28.05 -8.69 19.22
C GLY A 91 27.17 -7.49 18.83
N ARG A 92 25.84 -7.60 18.93
CA ARG A 92 24.90 -6.49 18.64
C ARG A 92 24.65 -5.58 19.85
N VAL A 93 24.63 -6.11 21.07
CA VAL A 93 24.29 -5.38 22.31
C VAL A 93 25.49 -4.56 22.84
N LYS A 94 26.74 -4.95 22.53
CA LYS A 94 27.94 -4.23 22.97
C LYS A 94 28.61 -3.37 21.87
N ARG A 95 27.87 -2.87 20.90
CA ARG A 95 28.33 -1.65 20.19
C ARG A 95 28.14 -0.49 21.16
N PRO A 96 29.17 0.28 21.52
CA PRO A 96 28.95 1.57 22.17
C PRO A 96 28.17 2.43 21.18
N SER A 97 26.85 2.50 21.36
CA SER A 97 26.04 3.50 20.69
C SER A 97 26.49 4.85 21.24
N SER A 98 26.88 5.75 20.35
CA SER A 98 27.01 7.16 20.72
C SER A 98 25.71 7.57 21.43
N PRO A 99 25.77 8.32 22.53
CA PRO A 99 24.57 8.80 23.20
C PRO A 99 23.67 9.45 22.14
N PRO A 100 22.37 9.13 22.12
CA PRO A 100 21.45 9.68 21.13
C PRO A 100 21.58 11.20 21.18
N ILE A 101 21.76 11.80 20.00
CA ILE A 101 21.83 13.26 19.88
C ILE A 101 20.58 13.82 20.58
N PRO A 102 20.73 14.69 21.59
CA PRO A 102 19.59 15.20 22.34
C PRO A 102 18.59 15.82 21.37
N GLN A 103 17.29 15.55 21.58
CA GLN A 103 16.24 16.02 20.70
C GLN A 103 16.28 17.55 20.65
N LEU A 104 16.69 18.08 19.49
CA LEU A 104 16.68 19.50 19.22
C LEU A 104 15.23 20.00 19.27
N SER A 105 14.96 20.94 20.18
CA SER A 105 13.75 21.75 20.23
C SER A 105 13.39 22.30 18.84
N ALA A 106 12.11 22.63 18.61
CA ALA A 106 11.68 23.18 17.32
C ALA A 106 12.51 24.42 16.92
N THR A 107 12.84 25.27 17.90
CA THR A 107 13.69 26.45 17.73
C THR A 107 15.13 26.11 17.34
N SER A 108 15.76 25.14 17.99
CA SER A 108 17.13 24.74 17.66
C SER A 108 17.24 24.06 16.29
N ARG A 109 16.21 23.34 15.84
CA ARG A 109 16.16 22.84 14.45
C ARG A 109 16.06 23.94 13.40
N VAL A 110 15.29 24.99 13.69
CA VAL A 110 15.22 26.17 12.81
C VAL A 110 16.57 26.88 12.77
N ILE A 111 17.22 27.09 13.91
CA ILE A 111 18.56 27.69 13.99
C ILE A 111 19.58 26.89 13.17
N TRP A 112 19.59 25.56 13.31
CA TRP A 112 20.50 24.70 12.55
C TRP A 112 20.23 24.72 11.04
N ARG A 113 18.96 24.77 10.63
CA ARG A 113 18.60 24.94 9.21
C ARG A 113 19.07 26.30 8.68
N VAL A 114 18.92 27.36 9.47
CA VAL A 114 19.41 28.69 9.10
C VAL A 114 20.94 28.68 8.96
N CYS A 115 21.68 28.09 9.91
CA CYS A 115 23.13 27.95 9.80
C CYS A 115 23.57 27.14 8.57
N VAL A 116 22.98 25.97 8.33
CA VAL A 116 23.42 25.10 7.22
C VAL A 116 23.01 25.64 5.86
N VAL A 117 21.83 26.25 5.74
CA VAL A 117 21.31 26.75 4.45
C VAL A 117 21.87 28.14 4.12
N PHE A 118 22.19 28.97 5.11
CA PHE A 118 22.65 30.35 4.85
C PHE A 118 24.11 30.58 5.24
N VAL A 119 24.52 30.20 6.46
CA VAL A 119 25.86 30.54 6.96
C VAL A 119 26.94 29.73 6.22
N VAL A 120 26.72 28.43 5.98
CA VAL A 120 27.70 27.60 5.28
C VAL A 120 27.89 28.02 3.81
N PRO A 121 26.83 28.22 3.00
CA PRO A 121 26.99 28.74 1.64
C PRO A 121 27.57 30.16 1.60
N LEU A 122 27.23 31.02 2.57
CA LEU A 122 27.81 32.35 2.68
C LEU A 122 29.32 32.28 2.97
N ILE A 123 29.75 31.39 3.89
CA ILE A 123 31.17 31.16 4.16
C ILE A 123 31.87 30.63 2.92
N LEU A 124 31.29 29.67 2.19
CA LEU A 124 31.87 29.16 0.94
C LEU A 124 31.95 30.22 -0.16
N LEU A 125 30.97 31.11 -0.23
CA LEU A 125 30.94 32.22 -1.18
C LEU A 125 31.99 33.28 -0.79
N ILE A 126 32.12 33.60 0.50
CA ILE A 126 33.18 34.48 1.02
C ILE A 126 34.55 33.85 0.76
N LEU A 127 34.74 32.55 1.03
CA LEU A 127 35.99 31.85 0.76
C LEU A 127 36.29 31.86 -0.75
N GLY A 128 35.30 31.59 -1.59
CA GLY A 128 35.44 31.62 -3.04
C GLY A 128 35.78 33.02 -3.56
N VAL A 129 35.19 34.07 -2.98
CA VAL A 129 35.52 35.46 -3.28
C VAL A 129 36.93 35.80 -2.79
N CYS A 130 37.31 35.43 -1.56
CA CYS A 130 38.64 35.65 -1.00
C CYS A 130 39.73 34.91 -1.78
N LEU A 131 39.47 33.67 -2.22
CA LEU A 131 40.38 32.87 -3.03
C LEU A 131 40.50 33.41 -4.46
N TYR A 132 39.43 33.99 -5.02
CA TYR A 132 39.43 34.58 -6.37
C TYR A 132 40.02 36.00 -6.41
N TYR A 133 39.98 36.75 -5.30
CA TYR A 133 40.35 38.17 -5.25
C TYR A 133 41.72 38.47 -4.60
N SER A 134 42.61 37.49 -4.41
CA SER A 134 43.99 37.74 -3.95
C SER A 134 44.82 38.63 -4.90
N HIS A 135 44.31 38.98 -6.09
CA HIS A 135 44.99 39.82 -7.08
C HIS A 135 44.29 41.15 -7.48
N MET A 136 43.23 41.61 -6.81
CA MET A 136 42.69 42.96 -7.07
C MET A 136 42.15 43.67 -5.81
N ARG A 137 42.65 44.89 -5.56
CA ARG A 137 42.14 45.81 -4.52
C ARG A 137 40.71 46.24 -4.86
N VAL A 138 39.75 45.95 -3.98
CA VAL A 138 38.36 46.42 -4.08
C VAL A 138 38.01 47.22 -2.83
N SER A 139 37.48 48.43 -3.05
CA SER A 139 36.81 49.26 -2.06
C SER A 139 35.50 48.61 -1.63
N PHE A 140 35.24 48.50 -0.32
CA PHE A 140 33.97 48.03 0.23
C PHE A 140 32.84 49.02 -0.11
N GLY A 141 32.22 48.83 -1.27
CA GLY A 141 30.95 49.47 -1.59
C GLY A 141 29.85 48.90 -0.71
N HIS A 142 29.04 49.80 -0.12
CA HIS A 142 27.90 49.49 0.74
C HIS A 142 27.08 48.31 0.22
N LEU A 143 26.78 47.32 1.09
CA LEU A 143 25.75 46.32 0.82
C LEU A 143 24.50 47.07 0.35
N SER A 144 24.09 46.88 -0.91
CA SER A 144 22.93 47.59 -1.42
C SER A 144 21.73 47.25 -0.54
N LEU A 145 20.92 48.26 -0.18
CA LEU A 145 19.71 48.14 0.65
C LEU A 145 18.83 46.94 0.24
N ARG A 146 18.79 46.63 -1.07
CA ARG A 146 18.08 45.49 -1.66
C ARG A 146 18.58 44.12 -1.16
N THR A 147 19.86 43.99 -0.85
CA THR A 147 20.49 42.75 -0.37
C THR A 147 20.18 42.54 1.11
N CYS A 148 20.22 43.59 1.92
CA CYS A 148 19.74 43.56 3.30
C CYS A 148 18.24 43.27 3.37
N ILE A 149 17.43 43.89 2.51
CA ILE A 149 15.99 43.58 2.41
C ILE A 149 15.77 42.12 2.03
N ALA A 150 16.51 41.58 1.05
CA ALA A 150 16.38 40.18 0.65
C ALA A 150 16.74 39.20 1.79
N ILE A 151 17.79 39.50 2.57
CA ILE A 151 18.19 38.68 3.73
C ILE A 151 17.15 38.79 4.85
N VAL A 152 16.64 39.99 5.12
CA VAL A 152 15.56 40.20 6.13
C VAL A 152 14.28 39.49 5.70
N VAL A 153 13.90 39.56 4.43
CA VAL A 153 12.76 38.82 3.87
C VAL A 153 12.99 37.31 3.99
N LEU A 154 14.21 36.79 3.76
CA LEU A 154 14.53 35.37 3.92
C LEU A 154 14.55 34.91 5.38
N ILE A 155 15.05 35.74 6.30
CA ILE A 155 15.10 35.46 7.75
C ILE A 155 13.71 35.54 8.36
N ILE A 156 12.87 36.48 7.92
CA ILE A 156 11.45 36.56 8.29
C ILE A 156 10.68 35.41 7.63
N ALA A 157 10.96 35.10 6.36
CA ALA A 157 10.36 33.97 5.65
C ALA A 157 10.76 32.62 6.23
N SER A 158 11.89 32.46 6.92
CA SER A 158 12.36 31.17 7.45
C SER A 158 11.49 30.57 8.58
N PRO A 159 11.15 31.30 9.66
CA PRO A 159 10.16 30.88 10.64
C PRO A 159 8.74 30.96 10.07
N LEU A 160 8.44 31.88 9.14
CA LEU A 160 7.15 31.93 8.43
C LEU A 160 6.94 30.74 7.47
N TRP A 161 8.00 30.12 6.93
CA TRP A 161 7.97 28.88 6.13
C TRP A 161 7.83 27.63 6.98
N SER A 162 7.90 27.74 8.31
CA SER A 162 7.52 26.65 9.18
C SER A 162 6.01 26.38 9.06
N TYR A 163 5.59 25.16 9.42
CA TYR A 163 4.28 24.53 9.17
C TYR A 163 3.01 25.38 9.43
N GLN A 164 3.13 26.53 10.08
CA GLN A 164 2.04 27.43 10.47
C GLN A 164 1.43 28.25 9.32
N TRP A 165 2.16 28.58 8.23
CA TRP A 165 1.55 29.34 7.10
C TRP A 165 0.50 28.54 6.32
N GLY A 166 0.63 27.20 6.24
CA GLY A 166 -0.41 26.38 5.62
C GLY A 166 -1.79 26.60 6.25
N GLN A 167 -1.86 27.03 7.52
CA GLN A 167 -3.10 27.32 8.24
C GLN A 167 -3.56 28.79 8.13
N LEU A 168 -2.68 29.73 7.75
CA LEU A 168 -2.98 31.17 7.64
C LEU A 168 -3.22 31.61 6.18
N LEU A 169 -2.44 31.09 5.25
CA LEU A 169 -2.50 31.35 3.81
C LEU A 169 -2.49 30.01 3.09
N ASP A 170 -3.67 29.56 2.69
CA ASP A 170 -3.83 28.30 2.00
C ASP A 170 -3.57 28.45 0.49
N LEU A 171 -2.31 28.25 0.11
CA LEU A 171 -1.84 28.27 -1.27
C LEU A 171 -1.95 26.90 -1.95
N THR A 172 -2.59 25.91 -1.31
CA THR A 172 -2.84 24.63 -1.98
C THR A 172 -3.91 24.83 -3.04
N ALA A 173 -3.73 24.22 -4.21
CA ALA A 173 -4.69 24.34 -5.32
C ALA A 173 -6.13 24.00 -4.90
N GLU A 174 -6.24 23.11 -3.91
CA GLU A 174 -7.48 22.51 -3.42
C GLU A 174 -7.93 23.06 -2.05
N LYS A 175 -7.26 24.11 -1.57
CA LYS A 175 -7.51 24.78 -0.30
C LYS A 175 -7.68 23.80 0.88
N ILE A 176 -6.80 22.81 1.03
CA ILE A 176 -6.91 21.69 2.00
C ILE A 176 -6.96 22.15 3.46
N HIS A 177 -6.42 23.33 3.76
CA HIS A 177 -6.34 23.89 5.09
C HIS A 177 -7.48 24.85 5.43
N THR A 178 -8.22 25.31 4.43
CA THR A 178 -9.39 26.18 4.61
C THR A 178 -10.68 25.37 4.55
N PRO A 179 -11.57 25.45 5.56
CA PRO A 179 -12.86 24.78 5.48
C PRO A 179 -13.69 25.26 4.27
N LEU A 180 -14.37 24.33 3.60
CA LEU A 180 -15.29 24.66 2.51
C LEU A 180 -16.52 25.41 3.05
N SER A 181 -17.10 26.29 2.23
CA SER A 181 -18.34 27.00 2.56
C SER A 181 -19.45 26.04 2.96
N PHE A 182 -19.61 24.94 2.20
CA PHE A 182 -20.58 23.88 2.51
C PHE A 182 -20.42 23.30 3.92
N SER A 183 -19.18 22.98 4.35
CA SER A 183 -18.94 22.47 5.71
C SER A 183 -19.26 23.51 6.78
N ARG A 184 -18.93 24.78 6.53
CA ARG A 184 -19.22 25.90 7.44
C ARG A 184 -20.72 26.10 7.59
N GLU A 185 -21.48 26.12 6.49
CA GLU A 185 -22.93 26.25 6.52
C GLU A 185 -23.59 25.11 7.30
N GLN A 186 -23.20 23.86 7.03
CA GLN A 186 -23.74 22.70 7.74
C GLN A 186 -23.46 22.74 9.26
N ILE A 187 -22.27 23.20 9.66
CA ILE A 187 -21.87 23.24 11.07
C ILE A 187 -22.42 24.49 11.78
N GLN A 188 -22.49 25.65 11.11
CA GLN A 188 -23.04 26.88 11.69
C GLN A 188 -24.54 26.78 11.96
N ASN A 189 -25.28 26.02 11.13
CA ASN A 189 -26.69 25.74 11.37
C ASN A 189 -26.93 25.00 12.69
N GLN A 190 -25.95 24.20 13.14
CA GLN A 190 -26.05 23.38 14.34
C GLN A 190 -24.68 23.27 15.01
N ILE A 191 -24.30 24.30 15.78
CA ILE A 191 -22.99 24.39 16.43
C ILE A 191 -22.88 23.28 17.49
N PRO A 192 -22.17 22.17 17.22
CA PRO A 192 -22.04 21.11 18.20
C PRO A 192 -20.96 21.47 19.23
N LYS A 193 -21.01 20.86 20.42
CA LYS A 193 -19.88 20.84 21.36
C LYS A 193 -19.09 19.56 21.15
N ALA A 194 -17.76 19.62 21.21
CA ALA A 194 -16.90 18.48 20.98
C ALA A 194 -16.09 18.08 22.22
N ASP A 195 -16.01 16.80 22.55
CA ASP A 195 -15.12 16.27 23.56
C ASP A 195 -14.02 15.45 22.85
N LEU A 196 -12.82 16.01 22.78
CA LEU A 196 -11.64 15.37 22.19
C LEU A 196 -11.02 14.43 23.22
N ILE A 197 -11.10 13.12 22.96
CA ILE A 197 -10.55 12.08 23.82
C ILE A 197 -9.26 11.57 23.16
N ILE A 198 -8.11 11.97 23.69
CA ILE A 198 -6.79 11.59 23.14
C ILE A 198 -5.72 11.52 24.24
N PRO A 199 -4.81 10.54 24.23
CA PRO A 199 -3.69 10.47 25.17
C PRO A 199 -2.76 11.67 25.00
N THR A 200 -1.99 11.98 26.03
CA THR A 200 -0.94 13.01 25.92
C THR A 200 0.07 12.65 24.84
N ARG A 201 0.63 13.65 24.15
CA ARG A 201 1.66 13.50 23.11
C ARG A 201 2.84 12.59 23.46
N ALA A 202 3.26 12.51 24.73
CA ALA A 202 4.34 11.65 25.19
C ALA A 202 4.02 10.15 25.09
N HIS A 203 2.74 9.78 25.22
CA HIS A 203 2.24 8.41 25.16
C HIS A 203 1.77 8.02 23.76
N LEU A 204 1.77 8.95 22.80
CA LEU A 204 1.38 8.69 21.42
C LEU A 204 2.55 8.13 20.59
N PRO A 205 2.29 7.10 19.76
CA PRO A 205 3.19 6.69 18.68
C PRO A 205 3.68 7.87 17.83
N PRO A 206 4.90 7.82 17.27
CA PRO A 206 5.42 8.90 16.42
C PRO A 206 4.47 9.36 15.31
N ALA A 207 3.78 8.42 14.66
CA ALA A 207 2.80 8.70 13.60
C ALA A 207 1.60 9.53 14.09
N LEU A 208 1.20 9.41 15.36
CA LEU A 208 0.01 10.06 15.91
C LEU A 208 0.30 11.37 16.64
N LYS A 209 1.58 11.77 16.78
CA LYS A 209 1.96 12.95 17.57
C LYS A 209 1.43 14.28 17.04
N LYS A 210 0.91 14.32 15.81
CA LYS A 210 0.32 15.51 15.18
C LYS A 210 -1.20 15.57 15.29
N VAL A 211 -1.86 14.44 15.54
CA VAL A 211 -3.33 14.29 15.48
C VAL A 211 -4.03 15.27 16.42
N GLU A 212 -3.56 15.43 17.67
CA GLU A 212 -4.14 16.37 18.64
C GLU A 212 -4.11 17.81 18.11
N MET A 213 -2.95 18.27 17.62
CA MET A 213 -2.76 19.64 17.12
C MET A 213 -3.60 19.90 15.86
N GLU A 214 -3.63 18.94 14.92
CA GLU A 214 -4.37 19.08 13.67
C GLU A 214 -5.88 19.03 13.89
N THR A 215 -6.35 18.19 14.82
CA THR A 215 -7.75 18.13 15.21
C THR A 215 -8.21 19.44 15.87
N VAL A 216 -7.45 19.95 16.83
CA VAL A 216 -7.75 21.23 17.50
C VAL A 216 -7.76 22.39 16.50
N ALA A 217 -6.77 22.45 15.60
CA ALA A 217 -6.73 23.49 14.57
C ALA A 217 -7.99 23.44 13.67
N ARG A 218 -8.44 22.24 13.30
CA ARG A 218 -9.64 22.08 12.47
C ARG A 218 -10.92 22.47 13.21
N LEU A 219 -11.07 22.06 14.47
CA LEU A 219 -12.22 22.45 15.31
C LEU A 219 -12.32 23.97 15.46
N ASN A 220 -11.19 24.64 15.75
CA ASN A 220 -11.13 26.10 15.82
C ASN A 220 -11.52 26.76 14.49
N SER A 221 -11.02 26.24 13.36
CA SER A 221 -11.32 26.79 12.03
C SER A 221 -12.80 26.70 11.64
N LEU A 222 -13.55 25.78 12.27
CA LEU A 222 -14.98 25.54 12.08
C LEU A 222 -15.83 26.20 13.17
N GLY A 223 -15.22 26.86 14.16
CA GLY A 223 -15.93 27.50 15.27
C GLY A 223 -16.55 26.52 16.27
N ILE A 224 -16.05 25.27 16.35
CA ILE A 224 -16.57 24.24 17.25
C ILE A 224 -15.88 24.36 18.61
N ASN A 225 -16.67 24.61 19.66
CA ASN A 225 -16.18 24.60 21.03
C ASN A 225 -15.81 23.18 21.45
N TYR A 226 -14.62 23.00 22.03
CA TYR A 226 -14.14 21.68 22.43
C TYR A 226 -13.63 21.60 23.88
N THR A 227 -13.77 20.43 24.49
CA THR A 227 -13.11 20.07 25.74
C THR A 227 -12.14 18.93 25.50
N LEU A 228 -10.98 18.97 26.16
CA LEU A 228 -9.94 17.96 26.02
C LEU A 228 -10.00 17.00 27.21
N ARG A 229 -10.24 15.71 26.95
CA ARG A 229 -10.29 14.66 27.97
C ARG A 229 -9.21 13.62 27.71
N ARG A 230 -8.57 13.11 28.76
CA ARG A 230 -7.57 12.06 28.64
C ARG A 230 -8.21 10.69 28.89
N PRO A 231 -7.90 9.65 28.08
CA PRO A 231 -8.45 8.32 28.29
C PRO A 231 -8.15 7.72 29.66
N LYS A 232 -7.03 8.09 30.30
CA LYS A 232 -6.64 7.62 31.64
C LYS A 232 -7.58 8.11 32.74
N ASP A 233 -8.25 9.24 32.52
CA ASP A 233 -9.13 9.87 33.51
C ASP A 233 -10.59 9.37 33.36
N LEU A 234 -10.85 8.52 32.37
CA LEU A 234 -12.17 7.99 32.04
C LEU A 234 -12.26 6.51 32.39
N SER A 235 -13.41 6.06 32.90
CA SER A 235 -13.63 4.64 33.14
C SER A 235 -13.75 3.85 31.84
N THR A 236 -13.26 2.62 31.83
CA THR A 236 -13.38 1.70 30.68
C THR A 236 -14.84 1.43 30.31
N ALA A 237 -15.73 1.36 31.31
CA ALA A 237 -17.18 1.24 31.11
C ALA A 237 -17.76 2.45 30.38
N TYR A 238 -17.34 3.67 30.72
CA TYR A 238 -17.76 4.88 30.01
C TYR A 238 -17.28 4.88 28.56
N LEU A 239 -16.01 4.56 28.31
CA LEU A 239 -15.43 4.50 26.96
C LEU A 239 -16.17 3.48 26.07
N ASN A 240 -16.46 2.29 26.62
CA ASN A 240 -17.24 1.28 25.90
C ASN A 240 -18.67 1.73 25.61
N ARG A 241 -19.31 2.43 26.56
CA ARG A 241 -20.69 2.95 26.40
C ARG A 241 -20.77 3.98 25.27
N ILE A 242 -19.79 4.87 25.14
CA ILE A 242 -19.74 5.85 24.05
C ILE A 242 -19.21 5.26 22.73
N GLY A 243 -18.85 3.97 22.71
CA GLY A 243 -18.38 3.28 21.51
C GLY A 243 -16.90 3.50 21.17
N LEU A 244 -16.10 4.05 22.08
CA LEU A 244 -14.65 4.17 21.90
C LEU A 244 -13.96 2.87 22.31
N ARG A 245 -13.21 2.30 21.36
CA ARG A 245 -12.43 1.08 21.58
C ARG A 245 -10.95 1.33 21.27
N PRO A 246 -10.04 0.68 22.00
CA PRO A 246 -8.62 0.72 21.64
C PRO A 246 -8.39 0.14 20.25
N TYR A 247 -7.52 0.78 19.48
CA TYR A 247 -7.03 0.27 18.21
C TYR A 247 -5.50 0.12 18.25
N GLN A 248 -4.97 -0.79 17.44
CA GLN A 248 -3.54 -1.09 17.42
C GLN A 248 -2.82 -0.27 16.36
N VAL A 249 -1.67 0.29 16.73
CA VAL A 249 -0.77 1.02 15.85
C VAL A 249 0.56 0.28 15.83
N LYS A 250 0.98 -0.15 14.64
CA LYS A 250 2.30 -0.76 14.46
C LYS A 250 3.34 0.33 14.36
N THR A 251 4.43 0.17 15.11
CA THR A 251 5.57 1.08 15.11
C THR A 251 6.85 0.29 15.08
N VAL A 252 7.85 0.76 14.34
CA VAL A 252 9.19 0.18 14.41
C VAL A 252 9.95 0.93 15.49
N ARG A 253 10.43 0.21 16.50
CA ARG A 253 11.29 0.73 17.56
C ARG A 253 12.44 -0.23 17.75
N ASP A 254 13.66 0.29 17.70
CA ASP A 254 14.90 -0.50 17.83
C ASP A 254 14.95 -1.69 16.86
N ASP A 255 14.57 -1.46 15.59
CA ASP A 255 14.43 -2.45 14.51
C ASP A 255 13.44 -3.60 14.79
N VAL A 256 12.59 -3.47 15.80
CA VAL A 256 11.51 -4.41 16.13
C VAL A 256 10.15 -3.77 15.85
N GLU A 257 9.26 -4.51 15.19
CA GLU A 257 7.87 -4.11 15.01
C GLU A 257 7.11 -4.32 16.33
N ILE A 258 6.73 -3.22 17.00
CA ILE A 258 5.95 -3.22 18.24
C ILE A 258 4.54 -2.71 17.91
N SER A 259 3.53 -3.44 18.37
CA SER A 259 2.13 -3.02 18.32
C SER A 259 1.75 -2.28 19.60
N GLN A 260 1.36 -1.02 19.49
CA GLN A 260 0.92 -0.19 20.61
C GLN A 260 -0.59 0.07 20.53
N SER A 261 -1.28 -0.16 21.64
CA SER A 261 -2.72 0.10 21.76
C SER A 261 -2.99 1.57 22.08
N VAL A 262 -3.87 2.22 21.31
CA VAL A 262 -4.22 3.64 21.44
C VAL A 262 -5.73 3.81 21.46
N ILE A 263 -6.22 4.70 22.33
CA ILE A 263 -7.62 5.14 22.38
C ILE A 263 -7.65 6.60 21.97
N SER A 264 -8.22 6.92 20.81
CA SER A 264 -8.39 8.30 20.37
C SER A 264 -9.65 8.46 19.54
N GLY A 265 -10.48 9.45 19.86
CA GLY A 265 -11.73 9.74 19.17
C GLY A 265 -12.32 11.09 19.54
N LEU A 266 -13.41 11.45 18.88
CA LEU A 266 -14.10 12.73 19.07
C LEU A 266 -15.58 12.49 19.34
N LEU A 267 -16.07 12.93 20.49
CA LEU A 267 -17.48 12.86 20.85
C LEU A 267 -18.13 14.21 20.55
N LEU A 268 -19.19 14.22 19.75
CA LEU A 268 -19.94 15.41 19.40
C LEU A 268 -21.27 15.41 20.12
N HIS A 269 -21.61 16.55 20.70
CA HIS A 269 -22.80 16.79 21.49
C HIS A 269 -23.67 17.86 20.84
N TYR A 270 -24.96 17.57 20.76
CA TYR A 270 -26.02 18.51 20.46
C TYR A 270 -27.11 18.33 21.52
N PRO A 271 -27.95 19.34 21.88
CA PRO A 271 -28.96 19.16 22.92
C PRO A 271 -29.79 17.87 22.74
N GLY A 272 -29.69 16.95 23.71
CA GLY A 272 -30.38 15.66 23.71
C GLY A 272 -29.70 14.50 22.95
N ASN A 273 -28.73 14.76 22.06
CA ASN A 273 -28.11 13.74 21.21
C ASN A 273 -26.58 13.78 21.25
N ALA A 274 -25.94 12.61 21.10
CA ALA A 274 -24.49 12.50 21.00
C ALA A 274 -24.08 11.49 19.92
N THR A 275 -23.02 11.81 19.18
CA THR A 275 -22.47 10.96 18.12
C THR A 275 -20.95 10.91 18.27
N ILE A 276 -20.36 9.73 18.07
CA ILE A 276 -18.92 9.51 18.18
C ILE A 276 -18.26 9.38 16.80
N ILE A 277 -17.08 9.97 16.66
CA ILE A 277 -16.08 9.60 15.65
C ILE A 277 -15.09 8.66 16.36
N PRO A 278 -15.17 7.34 16.10
CA PRO A 278 -14.64 6.33 17.01
C PRO A 278 -13.11 6.16 16.96
N ARG A 279 -12.46 6.71 15.94
CA ARG A 279 -11.02 6.60 15.74
C ARG A 279 -10.48 7.88 15.11
N LEU A 280 -9.51 8.50 15.78
CA LEU A 280 -8.66 9.56 15.24
C LEU A 280 -7.23 9.05 15.13
N ASP A 281 -6.74 9.01 13.91
CA ASP A 281 -5.38 8.67 13.50
C ASP A 281 -4.94 9.54 12.32
N ASP A 282 -3.74 9.33 11.80
CA ASP A 282 -3.18 10.12 10.68
C ASP A 282 -4.14 10.13 9.46
N ARG A 283 -4.75 8.98 9.13
CA ARG A 283 -5.67 8.83 7.98
C ARG A 283 -7.02 9.51 8.18
N THR A 284 -7.61 9.38 9.35
CA THR A 284 -8.92 9.99 9.66
C THR A 284 -8.81 11.49 9.90
N THR A 285 -7.64 11.98 10.32
CA THR A 285 -7.35 13.42 10.47
C THR A 285 -7.34 14.14 9.12
N ASP A 286 -6.85 13.49 8.06
CA ASP A 286 -6.96 14.00 6.68
C ASP A 286 -8.43 14.28 6.30
N HIS A 287 -9.37 13.44 6.75
CA HIS A 287 -10.80 13.54 6.43
C HIS A 287 -11.64 14.16 7.55
N LEU A 288 -11.02 14.86 8.51
CA LEU A 288 -11.72 15.34 9.69
C LEU A 288 -12.89 16.29 9.34
N GLU A 289 -12.75 17.12 8.30
CA GLU A 289 -13.82 18.01 7.86
C GLU A 289 -15.06 17.22 7.38
N PHE A 290 -14.85 16.15 6.61
CA PHE A 290 -15.92 15.23 6.22
C PHE A 290 -16.54 14.53 7.43
N LEU A 291 -15.73 14.00 8.34
CA LEU A 291 -16.20 13.27 9.53
C LEU A 291 -17.02 14.17 10.46
N LEU A 292 -16.60 15.42 10.65
CA LEU A 292 -17.35 16.41 11.43
C LEU A 292 -18.68 16.73 10.76
N THR A 293 -18.67 17.04 9.47
CA THR A 293 -19.88 17.43 8.73
C THR A 293 -20.91 16.29 8.71
N THR A 294 -20.48 15.06 8.45
CA THR A 294 -21.37 13.88 8.48
C THR A 294 -21.82 13.52 9.88
N ALA A 295 -21.01 13.73 10.92
CA ALA A 295 -21.44 13.53 12.30
C ALA A 295 -22.47 14.57 12.74
N THR A 296 -22.32 15.84 12.36
CA THR A 296 -23.34 16.87 12.59
C THR A 296 -24.64 16.54 11.87
N LEU A 297 -24.58 16.06 10.62
CA LEU A 297 -25.77 15.60 9.89
C LEU A 297 -26.46 14.40 10.59
N ARG A 298 -25.69 13.48 11.16
CA ARG A 298 -26.24 12.34 11.93
C ARG A 298 -26.89 12.81 13.23
N LEU A 299 -26.29 13.78 13.92
CA LEU A 299 -26.86 14.39 15.12
C LEU A 299 -28.19 15.09 14.84
N SER A 300 -28.31 15.73 13.68
CA SER A 300 -29.48 16.49 13.28
C SER A 300 -30.64 15.63 12.77
N THR A 301 -30.33 14.66 11.91
CA THR A 301 -31.35 13.85 11.23
C THR A 301 -31.66 12.53 11.93
N GLY A 302 -30.78 12.07 12.84
CA GLY A 302 -30.83 10.74 13.42
C GLY A 302 -30.55 9.60 12.42
N LYS A 303 -30.27 9.91 11.14
CA LYS A 303 -30.08 8.92 10.08
C LYS A 303 -28.60 8.66 9.85
N THR A 304 -28.20 7.39 9.97
CA THR A 304 -26.86 6.92 9.62
C THR A 304 -26.95 6.05 8.38
N PRO A 305 -26.16 6.31 7.32
CA PRO A 305 -26.25 5.50 6.11
C PRO A 305 -25.95 4.04 6.39
N HIS A 306 -26.80 3.17 5.84
CA HIS A 306 -26.71 1.73 5.99
C HIS A 306 -26.12 1.08 4.75
N ILE A 307 -24.95 0.46 4.95
CA ILE A 307 -24.24 -0.28 3.92
C ILE A 307 -24.43 -1.78 4.14
N ALA A 308 -24.97 -2.46 3.14
CA ALA A 308 -24.99 -3.92 3.07
C ALA A 308 -23.74 -4.40 2.33
N LEU A 309 -22.81 -5.02 3.05
CA LEU A 309 -21.59 -5.58 2.48
C LEU A 309 -21.75 -7.08 2.23
N ILE A 310 -21.59 -7.48 0.99
CA ILE A 310 -21.60 -8.85 0.52
C ILE A 310 -20.16 -9.27 0.23
N SER A 311 -19.67 -10.27 0.94
CA SER A 311 -18.39 -10.91 0.64
C SER A 311 -18.45 -12.41 0.93
N GLU A 312 -17.76 -13.21 0.12
CA GLU A 312 -17.56 -14.63 0.41
C GLU A 312 -16.14 -14.86 0.92
N SER A 313 -16.00 -15.59 2.03
CA SER A 313 -14.72 -16.14 2.43
C SER A 313 -14.17 -17.03 1.31
N PRO A 314 -12.88 -16.93 0.96
CA PRO A 314 -12.27 -17.79 -0.05
C PRO A 314 -12.49 -19.25 0.34
N ARG A 315 -13.05 -20.04 -0.59
CA ARG A 315 -13.18 -21.48 -0.44
C ARG A 315 -11.91 -22.13 -0.99
N LEU A 316 -11.42 -23.15 -0.30
CA LEU A 316 -10.46 -24.08 -0.92
C LEU A 316 -11.13 -24.71 -2.15
N SER A 317 -10.38 -24.82 -3.24
CA SER A 317 -10.83 -25.54 -4.42
C SER A 317 -11.10 -27.02 -4.08
N PRO A 318 -11.94 -27.74 -4.84
CA PRO A 318 -12.17 -29.17 -4.62
C PRO A 318 -10.87 -29.99 -4.59
N ALA A 319 -9.88 -29.60 -5.40
CA ALA A 319 -8.56 -30.21 -5.45
C ALA A 319 -7.76 -29.97 -4.16
N GLU A 320 -7.71 -28.72 -3.67
CA GLU A 320 -7.04 -28.39 -2.40
C GLU A 320 -7.75 -29.06 -1.22
N ALA A 321 -9.08 -29.03 -1.17
CA ALA A 321 -9.86 -29.69 -0.14
C ALA A 321 -9.70 -31.22 -0.17
N HIS A 322 -9.48 -31.82 -1.35
CA HIS A 322 -9.13 -33.23 -1.48
C HIS A 322 -7.72 -33.51 -0.96
N GLU A 323 -6.75 -32.63 -1.22
CA GLU A 323 -5.38 -32.75 -0.71
C GLU A 323 -5.32 -32.66 0.83
N TYR A 324 -6.07 -31.74 1.45
CA TYR A 324 -6.19 -31.68 2.91
C TYR A 324 -6.81 -32.95 3.49
N ARG A 325 -7.83 -33.51 2.79
CA ARG A 325 -8.44 -34.81 3.17
C ARG A 325 -7.46 -35.97 3.04
N GLN A 326 -6.67 -36.04 1.96
CA GLN A 326 -5.61 -37.05 1.77
C GLN A 326 -4.54 -36.95 2.86
N LYS A 327 -4.25 -35.74 3.34
CA LYS A 327 -3.28 -35.48 4.42
C LYS A 327 -3.88 -35.64 5.82
N HIS A 328 -5.15 -36.06 5.96
CA HIS A 328 -5.89 -36.13 7.22
C HIS A 328 -5.88 -34.83 8.04
N LEU A 329 -5.75 -33.68 7.36
CA LEU A 329 -5.76 -32.35 7.97
C LEU A 329 -7.15 -31.71 7.83
N SER A 330 -7.59 -31.03 8.88
CA SER A 330 -8.77 -30.17 8.77
C SER A 330 -8.44 -28.99 7.86
N PRO A 331 -9.23 -28.73 6.81
CA PRO A 331 -9.00 -27.58 5.96
C PRO A 331 -9.14 -26.29 6.78
N PRO A 332 -8.25 -25.30 6.62
CA PRO A 332 -8.37 -24.04 7.34
C PRO A 332 -9.72 -23.39 7.03
N ARG A 333 -10.45 -22.97 8.06
CA ARG A 333 -11.66 -22.18 7.88
C ARG A 333 -11.25 -20.85 7.25
N GLY A 334 -11.77 -20.54 6.06
CA GLY A 334 -11.41 -19.34 5.32
C GLY A 334 -11.65 -18.09 6.17
N ALA A 335 -10.59 -17.35 6.46
CA ALA A 335 -10.69 -16.04 7.09
C ALA A 335 -11.44 -15.08 6.15
N ASP A 336 -12.18 -14.14 6.71
CA ASP A 336 -12.79 -13.08 5.93
C ASP A 336 -11.72 -12.12 5.42
N VAL A 337 -11.43 -12.22 4.12
CA VAL A 337 -10.39 -11.43 3.46
C VAL A 337 -10.79 -9.98 3.21
N PHE A 338 -12.02 -9.57 3.56
CA PHE A 338 -12.51 -8.20 3.44
C PHE A 338 -12.91 -7.61 4.81
N SER A 339 -12.41 -8.18 5.92
CA SER A 339 -12.72 -7.70 7.26
C SER A 339 -12.24 -6.27 7.53
N GLU A 340 -11.08 -5.88 6.99
CA GLU A 340 -10.53 -4.52 7.13
C GLU A 340 -11.41 -3.48 6.45
N LEU A 341 -12.04 -3.83 5.33
CA LEU A 341 -13.00 -2.97 4.64
C LEU A 341 -14.23 -2.67 5.52
N LYS A 342 -14.73 -3.66 6.27
CA LYS A 342 -15.82 -3.43 7.24
C LYS A 342 -15.39 -2.50 8.35
N THR A 343 -14.16 -2.66 8.86
CA THR A 343 -13.59 -1.81 9.91
C THR A 343 -13.40 -0.38 9.41
N LEU A 344 -12.93 -0.21 8.17
CA LEU A 344 -12.78 1.08 7.49
C LEU A 344 -14.13 1.81 7.44
N LEU A 345 -15.16 1.21 6.86
CA LEU A 345 -16.47 1.85 6.73
C LEU A 345 -17.09 2.20 8.10
N ARG A 346 -16.97 1.33 9.11
CA ARG A 346 -17.42 1.64 10.47
C ARG A 346 -16.65 2.80 11.10
N THR A 347 -15.35 2.89 10.82
CA THR A 347 -14.50 4.00 11.29
C THR A 347 -14.98 5.34 10.76
N TYR A 348 -15.48 5.37 9.51
CA TYR A 348 -16.05 6.57 8.89
C TYR A 348 -17.52 6.83 9.25
N GLY A 349 -18.06 6.07 10.21
CA GLY A 349 -19.37 6.34 10.79
C GLY A 349 -20.55 5.69 10.07
N TYR A 350 -20.30 4.76 9.14
CA TYR A 350 -21.35 4.01 8.45
C TYR A 350 -21.88 2.83 9.26
N ARG A 351 -23.18 2.54 9.14
CA ARG A 351 -23.78 1.31 9.68
C ARG A 351 -23.55 0.19 8.68
N VAL A 352 -22.66 -0.77 9.00
CA VAL A 352 -22.30 -1.87 8.09
C VAL A 352 -22.90 -3.19 8.54
N SER A 353 -23.74 -3.78 7.69
CA SER A 353 -24.30 -5.13 7.87
C SER A 353 -23.69 -6.09 6.85
N TYR A 354 -23.28 -7.27 7.32
CA TYR A 354 -22.79 -8.33 6.45
C TYR A 354 -23.97 -9.12 5.88
N VAL A 355 -23.96 -9.36 4.57
CA VAL A 355 -24.94 -10.20 3.87
C VAL A 355 -24.24 -11.46 3.39
N ASN A 356 -24.73 -12.61 3.84
CA ASN A 356 -24.22 -13.91 3.44
C ASN A 356 -24.87 -14.33 2.12
N PRO A 357 -24.10 -14.55 1.04
CA PRO A 357 -24.66 -14.98 -0.25
C PRO A 357 -25.43 -16.30 -0.22
N ARG A 358 -25.15 -17.18 0.76
CA ARG A 358 -25.86 -18.46 0.93
C ARG A 358 -27.27 -18.31 1.48
N THR A 359 -27.53 -17.23 2.21
CA THR A 359 -28.83 -16.89 2.78
C THR A 359 -29.15 -15.47 2.34
N PRO A 360 -29.44 -15.30 1.04
CA PRO A 360 -29.48 -13.99 0.39
C PRO A 360 -30.65 -13.18 0.95
N HIS A 361 -30.33 -12.19 1.80
CA HIS A 361 -31.31 -11.29 2.39
C HIS A 361 -30.67 -9.90 2.58
N LEU A 362 -31.24 -8.89 1.92
CA LEU A 362 -30.82 -7.50 2.12
C LEU A 362 -31.53 -6.92 3.35
N PRO A 363 -30.79 -6.34 4.32
CA PRO A 363 -31.40 -5.65 5.45
C PRO A 363 -32.34 -4.53 5.01
N PRO A 364 -33.44 -4.28 5.74
CA PRO A 364 -34.32 -3.16 5.45
C PRO A 364 -33.57 -1.84 5.57
N GLN A 365 -33.98 -0.84 4.78
CA GLN A 365 -33.38 0.50 4.75
C GLN A 365 -31.89 0.52 4.37
N THR A 366 -31.47 -0.40 3.48
CA THR A 366 -30.11 -0.36 2.90
C THR A 366 -29.99 0.80 1.91
N ASP A 367 -29.07 1.73 2.17
CA ASP A 367 -28.80 2.87 1.28
C ASP A 367 -27.80 2.49 0.16
N LEU A 368 -26.84 1.61 0.49
CA LEU A 368 -25.78 1.19 -0.42
C LEU A 368 -25.50 -0.31 -0.30
N VAL A 369 -25.45 -1.00 -1.44
CA VAL A 369 -24.97 -2.38 -1.53
C VAL A 369 -23.52 -2.39 -2.00
N ILE A 370 -22.62 -3.06 -1.28
CA ILE A 370 -21.24 -3.28 -1.72
C ILE A 370 -21.04 -4.78 -1.89
N TRP A 371 -20.64 -5.22 -3.08
CA TRP A 371 -20.40 -6.63 -3.36
C TRP A 371 -18.97 -6.87 -3.83
N MET A 372 -18.22 -7.58 -3.00
CA MET A 372 -16.84 -7.95 -3.25
C MET A 372 -16.76 -9.37 -3.79
N GLN A 373 -16.35 -9.50 -5.05
CA GLN A 373 -16.19 -10.74 -5.80
C GLN A 373 -17.45 -11.62 -5.83
N PRO A 374 -18.42 -11.33 -6.73
CA PRO A 374 -19.51 -12.25 -7.06
C PRO A 374 -18.91 -13.58 -7.54
N ARG A 375 -19.09 -14.67 -6.78
CA ARG A 375 -18.60 -16.01 -7.15
C ARG A 375 -19.73 -16.84 -7.77
N ARG A 376 -19.44 -18.10 -8.09
CA ARG A 376 -20.41 -19.05 -8.67
C ARG A 376 -21.70 -19.16 -7.85
N ASP A 377 -22.81 -19.41 -8.55
CA ASP A 377 -24.16 -19.61 -8.03
C ASP A 377 -24.77 -18.34 -7.42
N ALA A 378 -24.36 -17.18 -7.93
CA ALA A 378 -24.79 -15.88 -7.44
C ALA A 378 -26.19 -15.44 -7.89
N SER A 379 -26.95 -16.24 -8.65
CA SER A 379 -28.24 -15.83 -9.24
C SER A 379 -29.21 -15.19 -8.23
N PRO A 380 -29.42 -15.75 -7.01
CA PRO A 380 -30.28 -15.12 -6.01
C PRO A 380 -29.79 -13.74 -5.56
N MET A 381 -28.47 -13.58 -5.41
CA MET A 381 -27.86 -12.29 -5.06
C MET A 381 -27.92 -11.29 -6.22
N ILE A 382 -27.79 -11.75 -7.46
CA ILE A 382 -27.96 -10.89 -8.64
C ILE A 382 -29.41 -10.41 -8.74
N ALA A 383 -30.39 -11.28 -8.48
CA ALA A 383 -31.79 -10.88 -8.42
C ALA A 383 -32.03 -9.79 -7.36
N LEU A 384 -31.49 -9.95 -6.14
CA LEU A 384 -31.57 -8.93 -5.09
C LEU A 384 -30.86 -7.62 -5.47
N LEU A 385 -29.68 -7.69 -6.09
CA LEU A 385 -28.98 -6.52 -6.60
C LEU A 385 -29.82 -5.80 -7.66
N SER A 386 -30.39 -6.54 -8.62
CA SER A 386 -31.21 -5.97 -9.68
C SER A 386 -32.46 -5.30 -9.12
N GLN A 387 -33.11 -5.91 -8.11
CA GLN A 387 -34.27 -5.34 -7.43
C GLN A 387 -33.91 -4.06 -6.67
N HIS A 388 -32.74 -4.03 -6.02
CA HIS A 388 -32.24 -2.84 -5.34
C HIS A 388 -31.98 -1.69 -6.33
N LEU A 389 -31.28 -1.97 -7.43
CA LEU A 389 -30.97 -0.99 -8.48
C LEU A 389 -32.23 -0.48 -9.19
N ALA A 390 -33.17 -1.37 -9.52
CA ALA A 390 -34.42 -1.02 -10.20
C ALA A 390 -35.36 -0.18 -9.33
N ARG A 391 -35.15 -0.16 -8.01
CA ARG A 391 -35.82 0.75 -7.04
C ARG A 391 -35.06 2.06 -6.82
N GLY A 392 -34.05 2.37 -7.64
CA GLY A 392 -33.24 3.58 -7.51
C GLY A 392 -32.12 3.44 -6.49
N GLY A 393 -31.87 2.23 -6.02
CA GLY A 393 -30.80 1.91 -5.10
C GLY A 393 -29.42 2.13 -5.74
N ARG A 394 -28.42 2.17 -4.87
CA ARG A 394 -27.04 2.42 -5.24
C ARG A 394 -26.18 1.21 -4.87
N ALA A 395 -25.23 0.86 -5.73
CA ALA A 395 -24.36 -0.29 -5.53
C ALA A 395 -22.91 -0.05 -5.99
N ILE A 396 -21.97 -0.70 -5.31
CA ILE A 396 -20.57 -0.86 -5.72
C ILE A 396 -20.31 -2.35 -5.90
N VAL A 397 -19.79 -2.76 -7.04
CA VAL A 397 -19.35 -4.13 -7.27
C VAL A 397 -17.92 -4.15 -7.75
N ALA A 398 -17.07 -4.89 -7.02
CA ALA A 398 -15.72 -5.21 -7.46
C ALA A 398 -15.65 -6.67 -7.90
N LEU A 399 -15.19 -6.91 -9.13
CA LEU A 399 -15.18 -8.23 -9.75
C LEU A 399 -13.99 -8.40 -10.69
N GLN A 400 -13.47 -9.61 -10.75
CA GLN A 400 -12.41 -10.01 -11.68
C GLN A 400 -12.57 -11.49 -12.07
N HIS A 401 -12.04 -11.84 -13.23
CA HIS A 401 -12.10 -13.19 -13.79
C HIS A 401 -11.00 -14.10 -13.29
N TYR A 402 -9.82 -13.55 -12.98
CA TYR A 402 -8.62 -14.33 -12.69
C TYR A 402 -7.91 -13.87 -11.41
N ASN A 403 -7.33 -14.83 -10.70
CA ASN A 403 -6.27 -14.62 -9.72
C ASN A 403 -5.03 -15.35 -10.24
N ILE A 404 -3.88 -14.68 -10.37
CA ILE A 404 -2.72 -15.30 -11.04
C ILE A 404 -1.77 -15.87 -9.98
N GLN A 405 -1.64 -17.20 -9.95
CA GLN A 405 -0.73 -17.90 -9.06
C GLN A 405 0.68 -17.98 -9.66
N GLN A 406 1.69 -17.67 -8.84
CA GLN A 406 3.09 -17.82 -9.19
C GLN A 406 3.64 -19.15 -8.69
N ARG A 407 4.28 -19.93 -9.57
CA ARG A 407 4.87 -21.23 -9.22
C ARG A 407 6.28 -21.40 -9.80
N GLN A 408 7.12 -22.12 -9.07
CA GLN A 408 8.46 -22.53 -9.50
C GLN A 408 8.61 -24.05 -9.32
N TYR A 409 9.12 -24.73 -10.34
CA TYR A 409 9.29 -26.18 -10.37
C TYR A 409 10.77 -26.59 -10.39
N SER A 410 11.16 -27.57 -9.56
CA SER A 410 12.55 -28.02 -9.41
C SER A 410 13.13 -28.83 -10.58
N GLY A 411 12.46 -28.91 -11.74
CA GLY A 411 12.93 -29.62 -12.95
C GLY A 411 13.23 -28.73 -14.15
N GLY A 412 12.90 -27.43 -14.08
CA GLY A 412 13.04 -26.48 -15.18
C GLY A 412 13.84 -25.23 -14.78
N ASN A 413 14.99 -25.40 -14.14
CA ASN A 413 15.86 -24.31 -13.64
C ASN A 413 15.16 -23.30 -12.71
N PHE A 414 14.10 -23.71 -12.00
CA PHE A 414 13.26 -22.80 -11.20
C PHE A 414 12.64 -21.64 -12.01
N GLU A 415 12.38 -21.84 -13.31
CA GLU A 415 11.63 -20.87 -14.09
C GLU A 415 10.26 -20.61 -13.44
N THR A 416 9.98 -19.32 -13.23
CA THR A 416 8.70 -18.87 -12.69
C THR A 416 7.64 -18.98 -13.78
N VAL A 417 6.58 -19.73 -13.50
CA VAL A 417 5.38 -19.84 -14.34
C VAL A 417 4.19 -19.19 -13.65
N TYR A 418 3.27 -18.69 -14.46
CA TYR A 418 2.09 -17.95 -14.01
C TYR A 418 0.82 -18.64 -14.47
N TRP A 419 -0.06 -18.96 -13.53
CA TRP A 419 -1.35 -19.60 -13.83
C TRP A 419 -2.52 -18.70 -13.46
N PRO A 420 -3.26 -18.19 -14.46
CA PRO A 420 -4.54 -17.54 -14.23
C PRO A 420 -5.55 -18.53 -13.66
N GLN A 421 -5.77 -18.50 -12.36
CA GLN A 421 -6.80 -19.27 -11.67
C GLN A 421 -8.16 -18.59 -11.86
N PRO A 422 -9.13 -19.23 -12.54
CA PRO A 422 -10.46 -18.66 -12.73
C PRO A 422 -11.19 -18.45 -11.39
N GLN A 423 -11.81 -17.28 -11.23
CA GLN A 423 -12.64 -16.96 -10.06
C GLN A 423 -14.12 -17.26 -10.27
N TYR A 424 -14.54 -17.67 -11.48
CA TYR A 424 -15.92 -17.97 -11.87
C TYR A 424 -16.91 -16.90 -11.38
N GLN A 425 -16.71 -15.67 -11.87
CA GLN A 425 -17.62 -14.58 -11.54
C GLN A 425 -18.88 -14.66 -12.39
N ASP A 426 -20.03 -14.68 -11.74
CA ASP A 426 -21.32 -14.95 -12.39
C ASP A 426 -22.09 -13.67 -12.76
N LEU A 427 -21.61 -12.50 -12.34
CA LEU A 427 -22.30 -11.23 -12.55
C LEU A 427 -22.30 -10.81 -14.02
N ASN A 428 -21.36 -11.30 -14.84
CA ASN A 428 -21.38 -11.04 -16.28
C ASN A 428 -22.69 -11.49 -16.93
N ARG A 429 -23.36 -12.52 -16.39
CA ARG A 429 -24.68 -12.98 -16.87
C ARG A 429 -25.75 -11.89 -16.81
N TYR A 430 -25.58 -10.90 -15.93
CA TYR A 430 -26.45 -9.72 -15.82
C TYR A 430 -25.89 -8.51 -16.57
N LEU A 431 -24.57 -8.28 -16.49
CA LEU A 431 -23.95 -7.09 -17.09
C LEU A 431 -23.87 -7.14 -18.61
N GLU A 432 -23.59 -8.30 -19.20
CA GLU A 432 -23.41 -8.45 -20.64
C GLU A 432 -24.69 -8.15 -21.44
N PRO A 433 -25.88 -8.65 -21.04
CA PRO A 433 -27.13 -8.24 -21.65
C PRO A 433 -27.43 -6.74 -21.54
N LEU A 434 -27.01 -6.09 -20.44
CA LEU A 434 -27.15 -4.63 -20.24
C LEU A 434 -26.15 -3.80 -21.07
N GLY A 435 -25.25 -4.43 -21.82
CA GLY A 435 -24.24 -3.73 -22.60
C GLY A 435 -22.99 -3.36 -21.81
N ILE A 436 -22.69 -4.05 -20.71
CA ILE A 436 -21.50 -3.77 -19.87
C ILE A 436 -20.67 -5.04 -19.65
N PRO A 437 -20.29 -5.78 -20.72
CA PRO A 437 -19.50 -7.00 -20.55
C PRO A 437 -18.14 -6.71 -19.92
N GLN A 438 -17.71 -7.60 -19.04
CA GLN A 438 -16.34 -7.65 -18.53
C GLN A 438 -15.53 -8.67 -19.34
N ALA A 439 -14.49 -8.22 -20.04
CA ALA A 439 -13.70 -9.08 -20.92
C ALA A 439 -12.98 -10.19 -20.14
N ARG A 440 -13.14 -11.44 -20.60
CA ARG A 440 -12.56 -12.64 -19.99
C ARG A 440 -11.16 -12.93 -20.54
N GLU A 441 -10.22 -12.07 -20.21
CA GLU A 441 -8.82 -12.11 -20.66
C GLU A 441 -7.85 -11.69 -19.56
N VAL A 442 -6.56 -11.93 -19.74
CA VAL A 442 -5.52 -11.38 -18.86
C VAL A 442 -5.11 -10.03 -19.42
N LEU A 443 -5.54 -8.96 -18.75
CA LEU A 443 -5.20 -7.59 -19.11
C LEU A 443 -3.79 -7.24 -18.62
N MET A 444 -3.05 -6.53 -19.45
CA MET A 444 -1.66 -6.15 -19.20
C MET A 444 -1.42 -4.70 -19.60
N ASP A 445 -0.60 -3.99 -18.83
CA ASP A 445 -0.24 -2.60 -19.07
C ASP A 445 1.27 -2.41 -18.87
N GLN A 446 1.86 -1.48 -19.63
CA GLN A 446 3.23 -1.04 -19.43
C GLN A 446 3.40 -0.24 -18.12
N THR A 447 2.37 0.46 -17.64
CA THR A 447 2.35 1.05 -16.30
C THR A 447 2.07 -0.03 -15.26
N ARG A 448 3.15 -0.61 -14.72
CA ARG A 448 3.11 -1.67 -13.70
C ARG A 448 3.75 -1.24 -12.38
N SER A 449 3.34 -1.87 -11.29
CA SER A 449 3.98 -1.72 -9.98
C SER A 449 4.66 -3.00 -9.51
N ARG A 450 5.55 -2.84 -8.52
CA ARG A 450 6.04 -3.94 -7.69
C ARG A 450 4.99 -4.35 -6.67
N LEU A 451 4.87 -5.65 -6.46
CA LEU A 451 4.08 -6.24 -5.38
C LEU A 451 4.81 -7.49 -4.89
N ALA A 452 4.81 -7.72 -3.57
CA ALA A 452 5.25 -8.99 -3.02
C ALA A 452 4.14 -10.03 -3.22
N LEU A 453 4.42 -11.08 -3.99
CA LEU A 453 3.49 -12.19 -4.23
C LEU A 453 4.04 -13.48 -3.61
N GLU A 454 3.17 -14.27 -2.99
CA GLU A 454 3.53 -15.61 -2.52
C GLU A 454 3.80 -16.53 -3.72
N THR A 455 5.05 -16.97 -3.83
CA THR A 455 5.48 -17.92 -4.87
C THR A 455 5.48 -19.33 -4.31
N GLN A 456 4.75 -20.22 -4.95
CA GLN A 456 4.77 -21.65 -4.60
C GLN A 456 6.01 -22.29 -5.21
N ILE A 457 6.95 -22.70 -4.36
CA ILE A 457 8.15 -23.38 -4.79
C ILE A 457 8.00 -24.88 -4.53
N TYR A 458 8.04 -25.67 -5.60
CA TYR A 458 8.06 -27.12 -5.55
C TYR A 458 9.51 -27.59 -5.49
N ARG A 459 10.11 -27.61 -4.29
CA ARG A 459 11.47 -28.14 -4.06
C ARG A 459 11.48 -29.66 -3.79
N ARG A 460 10.36 -30.24 -3.32
CA ARG A 460 10.11 -31.67 -3.00
C ARG A 460 8.60 -31.99 -3.04
N ALA A 461 8.14 -33.08 -2.42
CA ALA A 461 6.71 -33.42 -2.24
C ALA A 461 5.90 -32.45 -1.34
N VAL A 462 6.53 -31.37 -0.84
CA VAL A 462 5.91 -30.36 0.03
C VAL A 462 5.95 -29.01 -0.69
N ARG A 463 4.83 -28.28 -0.66
CA ARG A 463 4.73 -26.92 -1.18
C ARG A 463 5.33 -25.94 -0.16
N GLU A 464 6.34 -25.19 -0.59
CA GLU A 464 6.88 -24.07 0.16
C GLU A 464 6.35 -22.77 -0.45
N TYR A 465 6.12 -21.75 0.38
CA TYR A 465 5.65 -20.44 -0.04
C TYR A 465 6.74 -19.42 0.30
N ASP A 466 7.20 -18.67 -0.70
CA ASP A 466 8.24 -17.65 -0.53
C ASP A 466 7.74 -16.32 -1.13
N PRO A 467 7.68 -15.22 -0.34
CA PRO A 467 7.28 -13.93 -0.87
C PRO A 467 8.35 -13.39 -1.83
N GLN A 468 7.96 -13.12 -3.08
CA GLN A 468 8.85 -12.55 -4.09
C GLN A 468 8.31 -11.21 -4.57
N GLU A 469 9.16 -10.18 -4.56
CA GLU A 469 8.81 -8.88 -5.12
C GLU A 469 8.93 -8.91 -6.65
N VAL A 470 7.78 -8.77 -7.32
CA VAL A 470 7.69 -8.87 -8.78
C VAL A 470 7.04 -7.64 -9.39
N ALA A 471 7.47 -7.27 -10.61
CA ALA A 471 6.89 -6.18 -11.40
C ALA A 471 6.33 -6.73 -12.72
N LEU A 472 5.12 -7.27 -12.67
CA LEU A 472 4.48 -7.96 -13.79
C LEU A 472 3.44 -7.04 -14.45
N PRO A 473 3.24 -7.11 -15.78
CA PRO A 473 2.39 -6.17 -16.49
C PRO A 473 0.89 -6.31 -16.18
N PHE A 474 0.46 -7.42 -15.58
CA PHE A 474 -0.90 -7.60 -15.05
C PHE A 474 -1.10 -7.04 -13.62
N LEU A 475 -0.07 -6.41 -13.05
CA LEU A 475 -0.14 -5.60 -11.82
C LEU A 475 -0.26 -4.13 -12.23
N ILE A 476 -1.45 -3.77 -12.73
CA ILE A 476 -1.69 -2.53 -13.46
C ILE A 476 -1.71 -1.37 -12.48
N ARG A 477 -0.76 -0.44 -12.64
CA ARG A 477 -0.72 0.82 -11.90
C ARG A 477 -1.47 1.87 -12.71
N ALA A 478 -2.68 2.21 -12.27
CA ALA A 478 -3.45 3.30 -12.81
C ALA A 478 -3.07 4.62 -12.12
N VAL A 479 -2.86 5.68 -12.90
CA VAL A 479 -2.32 6.96 -12.44
C VAL A 479 -3.31 8.11 -12.67
N PRO A 480 -3.26 9.20 -11.88
CA PRO A 480 -4.22 10.30 -11.92
C PRO A 480 -4.51 10.91 -13.30
N PRO A 481 -3.53 11.04 -14.23
CA PRO A 481 -3.80 11.52 -15.59
C PRO A 481 -4.78 10.67 -16.41
N HIS A 482 -5.10 9.46 -15.97
CA HIS A 482 -6.05 8.53 -16.61
C HIS A 482 -7.34 8.35 -15.80
N PHE A 483 -7.57 9.23 -14.83
CA PHE A 483 -8.79 9.27 -14.04
C PHE A 483 -9.75 10.34 -14.56
N ASP A 484 -11.03 10.16 -14.31
CA ASP A 484 -12.02 11.22 -14.52
C ASP A 484 -11.72 12.41 -13.60
N THR A 485 -11.81 13.61 -14.17
CA THR A 485 -11.56 14.87 -13.47
C THR A 485 -12.85 15.56 -13.04
N THR A 486 -14.00 15.09 -13.53
CA THR A 486 -15.29 15.72 -13.31
C THR A 486 -15.93 15.27 -12.00
N LEU A 487 -15.90 13.97 -11.69
CA LEU A 487 -16.55 13.41 -10.52
C LEU A 487 -15.66 13.46 -9.27
N PRO A 488 -16.26 13.75 -8.09
CA PRO A 488 -15.54 13.71 -6.82
C PRO A 488 -14.95 12.34 -6.45
N ILE A 489 -15.43 11.26 -7.08
CA ILE A 489 -14.98 9.89 -6.78
C ILE A 489 -13.47 9.74 -7.02
N THR A 490 -12.97 10.34 -8.10
CA THR A 490 -11.57 10.25 -8.55
C THR A 490 -10.80 11.55 -8.40
N ARG A 491 -11.47 12.63 -7.99
CA ARG A 491 -10.83 13.88 -7.61
C ARG A 491 -9.84 13.64 -6.49
N GLN A 492 -8.63 14.19 -6.63
CA GLN A 492 -7.57 14.01 -5.63
C GLN A 492 -7.49 12.54 -5.20
N LEU A 493 -7.38 11.65 -6.17
CA LEU A 493 -7.11 10.25 -5.92
C LEU A 493 -5.67 9.99 -6.36
N GLY A 494 -4.86 9.43 -5.46
CA GLY A 494 -3.53 8.94 -5.80
C GLY A 494 -3.61 7.64 -6.61
N ASP A 495 -2.44 7.09 -6.92
CA ASP A 495 -2.34 5.90 -7.75
C ASP A 495 -3.15 4.72 -7.19
N GLN A 496 -3.66 3.90 -8.11
CA GLN A 496 -4.41 2.68 -7.81
C GLN A 496 -3.69 1.48 -8.41
N LEU A 497 -3.60 0.38 -7.67
CA LEU A 497 -3.06 -0.88 -8.15
C LEU A 497 -4.19 -1.86 -8.42
N PHE A 498 -4.50 -2.06 -9.70
CA PHE A 498 -5.42 -3.10 -10.15
C PHE A 498 -4.67 -4.42 -10.25
N ILE A 499 -4.78 -5.22 -9.18
CA ILE A 499 -4.13 -6.52 -9.06
C ILE A 499 -4.92 -7.53 -9.89
N TRP A 500 -4.31 -8.03 -10.98
CA TRP A 500 -4.95 -8.90 -11.97
C TRP A 500 -6.25 -8.30 -12.52
N GLY A 501 -6.24 -6.99 -12.76
CA GLY A 501 -7.40 -6.23 -13.17
C GLY A 501 -8.01 -6.71 -14.50
N ASN A 502 -9.32 -6.55 -14.64
CA ASN A 502 -10.08 -6.80 -15.86
C ASN A 502 -10.71 -5.51 -16.37
N ARG A 503 -10.81 -5.34 -17.68
CA ARG A 503 -11.48 -4.20 -18.30
C ARG A 503 -12.96 -4.46 -18.58
N PHE A 504 -13.74 -3.40 -18.59
CA PHE A 504 -15.11 -3.39 -19.09
C PHE A 504 -15.15 -2.83 -20.51
N VAL A 505 -16.02 -3.39 -21.33
CA VAL A 505 -16.17 -3.02 -22.75
C VAL A 505 -17.62 -2.59 -22.99
N PRO A 506 -18.00 -1.37 -22.59
CA PRO A 506 -19.38 -0.92 -22.71
C PRO A 506 -19.83 -0.86 -24.18
N ASP A 507 -21.06 -1.32 -24.44
CA ASP A 507 -21.74 -1.27 -25.74
C ASP A 507 -22.77 -0.12 -25.72
N PRO A 508 -22.50 0.99 -26.43
CA PRO A 508 -23.39 2.16 -26.42
C PRO A 508 -24.82 1.86 -26.88
N HIS A 509 -25.01 0.92 -27.82
CA HIS A 509 -26.33 0.62 -28.36
C HIS A 509 -27.22 -0.11 -27.34
N ARG A 510 -26.66 -1.10 -26.63
CA ARG A 510 -27.38 -1.81 -25.56
C ARG A 510 -27.64 -0.92 -24.35
N LEU A 511 -26.69 -0.06 -24.00
CA LEU A 511 -26.86 0.90 -22.91
C LEU A 511 -28.03 1.85 -23.17
N GLN A 512 -28.17 2.36 -24.39
CA GLN A 512 -29.29 3.21 -24.79
C GLN A 512 -30.64 2.49 -24.71
N MET A 513 -30.71 1.21 -25.07
CA MET A 513 -31.94 0.39 -24.97
C MET A 513 -32.49 0.34 -23.54
N TYR A 514 -31.62 0.33 -22.54
CA TYR A 514 -32.00 0.33 -21.12
C TYR A 514 -31.96 1.72 -20.47
N ASN A 515 -31.75 2.78 -21.25
CA ASN A 515 -31.60 4.15 -20.75
C ASN A 515 -30.54 4.23 -19.63
N LEU A 516 -29.40 3.59 -19.88
CA LEU A 516 -28.22 3.58 -19.03
C LEU A 516 -27.13 4.45 -19.66
N THR A 517 -26.41 5.17 -18.81
CA THR A 517 -25.24 5.96 -19.18
C THR A 517 -24.03 5.47 -18.40
N VAL A 518 -22.87 5.47 -19.05
CA VAL A 518 -21.61 4.98 -18.47
C VAL A 518 -20.58 6.10 -18.48
N THR A 519 -20.00 6.38 -17.31
CA THR A 519 -18.88 7.29 -17.14
C THR A 519 -17.64 6.49 -16.71
N PRO A 520 -16.61 6.36 -17.57
CA PRO A 520 -15.34 5.78 -17.18
C PRO A 520 -14.69 6.63 -16.07
N LEU A 521 -14.35 6.02 -14.94
CA LEU A 521 -13.71 6.71 -13.81
C LEU A 521 -12.20 6.52 -13.80
N ILE A 522 -11.75 5.30 -14.04
CA ILE A 522 -10.33 4.94 -14.04
C ILE A 522 -10.06 4.10 -15.27
N SER A 523 -9.06 4.49 -16.04
CA SER A 523 -8.66 3.77 -17.26
C SER A 523 -7.20 3.35 -17.24
N THR A 524 -6.86 2.36 -18.07
CA THR A 524 -5.48 1.94 -18.33
C THR A 524 -4.69 3.02 -19.08
N SER A 525 -3.39 2.80 -19.29
CA SER A 525 -2.59 3.63 -20.20
C SER A 525 -2.91 3.33 -21.66
N ASN A 526 -2.37 4.13 -22.59
CA ASN A 526 -2.46 3.85 -24.03
C ASN A 526 -1.54 2.70 -24.49
N ARG A 527 -0.84 2.03 -23.57
CA ARG A 527 0.08 0.91 -23.85
C ARG A 527 -0.40 -0.35 -23.15
N THR A 528 -1.66 -0.66 -23.39
CA THR A 528 -2.36 -1.81 -22.84
C THR A 528 -2.48 -2.90 -23.90
N TRP A 529 -2.38 -4.15 -23.50
CA TRP A 529 -2.69 -5.31 -24.33
C TRP A 529 -3.43 -6.36 -23.50
N ALA A 530 -3.98 -7.36 -24.17
CA ALA A 530 -4.65 -8.45 -23.49
C ALA A 530 -4.24 -9.79 -24.08
N TYR A 531 -4.27 -10.82 -23.24
CA TYR A 531 -4.02 -12.20 -23.63
C TYR A 531 -5.26 -13.05 -23.37
N HIS A 532 -5.80 -13.65 -24.42
CA HIS A 532 -6.97 -14.53 -24.34
C HIS A 532 -6.57 -15.90 -23.79
N TRP A 533 -6.65 -16.05 -22.48
CA TRP A 533 -6.27 -17.27 -21.78
C TRP A 533 -7.41 -18.31 -21.81
N SER A 534 -7.10 -19.52 -22.29
CA SER A 534 -8.04 -20.66 -22.37
C SER A 534 -7.61 -21.88 -21.54
N GLY A 535 -6.45 -21.84 -20.90
CA GLY A 535 -5.93 -22.93 -20.07
C GLY A 535 -4.40 -22.93 -19.99
N GLY A 536 -3.85 -23.65 -19.01
CA GLY A 536 -2.39 -23.81 -18.86
C GLY A 536 -1.66 -22.57 -18.30
N TRP A 537 -0.33 -22.57 -18.39
CA TRP A 537 0.53 -21.47 -17.97
C TRP A 537 0.52 -20.33 -18.98
N LEU A 538 0.73 -19.08 -18.54
CA LEU A 538 0.98 -17.97 -19.45
C LEU A 538 2.30 -18.20 -20.19
N PRO A 539 2.30 -18.20 -21.54
CA PRO A 539 3.54 -18.32 -22.30
C PRO A 539 4.37 -17.04 -22.19
N LYS A 540 5.69 -17.14 -22.43
CA LYS A 540 6.59 -15.96 -22.43
C LYS A 540 6.14 -14.89 -23.42
N THR A 541 5.53 -15.29 -24.56
CA THR A 541 4.96 -14.40 -25.57
C THR A 541 3.81 -13.54 -25.05
N ALA A 542 3.06 -13.98 -24.03
CA ALA A 542 1.98 -13.18 -23.45
C ALA A 542 2.48 -11.86 -22.84
N PHE A 543 3.75 -11.80 -22.44
CA PHE A 543 4.38 -10.62 -21.85
C PHE A 543 5.01 -9.66 -22.88
N SER A 544 4.96 -10.04 -24.16
CA SER A 544 5.52 -9.28 -25.29
C SER A 544 4.43 -9.12 -26.35
N PRO A 545 3.63 -8.03 -26.32
CA PRO A 545 2.50 -7.89 -27.21
C PRO A 545 2.91 -7.70 -28.66
N ASP A 546 2.21 -8.39 -29.57
CA ASP A 546 2.29 -8.14 -31.01
C ASP A 546 1.50 -6.87 -31.40
N SER A 547 0.43 -6.57 -30.66
CA SER A 547 -0.42 -5.39 -30.87
C SER A 547 -0.93 -4.82 -29.54
N LEU A 548 -1.16 -3.52 -29.53
CA LEU A 548 -1.76 -2.80 -28.40
C LEU A 548 -3.25 -2.61 -28.64
N LEU A 549 -4.03 -2.60 -27.56
CA LEU A 549 -5.44 -2.24 -27.61
C LEU A 549 -5.60 -0.77 -28.01
N LEU A 550 -6.59 -0.51 -28.85
CA LEU A 550 -6.94 0.84 -29.25
C LEU A 550 -7.54 1.57 -28.04
N SER A 551 -6.98 2.72 -27.70
CA SER A 551 -7.42 3.62 -26.62
C SER A 551 -7.30 3.08 -25.19
N HIS A 552 -7.57 3.98 -24.23
CA HIS A 552 -7.61 3.67 -22.81
C HIS A 552 -8.76 2.71 -22.50
N GLN A 553 -8.49 1.68 -21.69
CA GLN A 553 -9.49 0.67 -21.33
C GLN A 553 -10.06 0.96 -19.95
N SER A 554 -11.38 0.91 -19.79
CA SER A 554 -12.06 1.20 -18.53
C SER A 554 -11.81 0.11 -17.48
N LEU A 555 -11.14 0.46 -16.39
CA LEU A 555 -10.91 -0.38 -15.21
C LEU A 555 -11.98 -0.17 -14.13
N ALA A 556 -12.52 1.04 -14.02
CA ALA A 556 -13.66 1.35 -13.18
C ALA A 556 -14.62 2.29 -13.91
N LEU A 557 -15.93 2.06 -13.74
CA LEU A 557 -16.96 2.85 -14.40
C LEU A 557 -18.18 3.04 -13.51
N LEU A 558 -18.79 4.22 -13.62
CA LEU A 558 -20.07 4.54 -12.98
C LEU A 558 -21.18 4.40 -14.02
N VAL A 559 -22.15 3.54 -13.73
CA VAL A 559 -23.36 3.37 -14.54
C VAL A 559 -24.52 4.06 -13.82
N THR A 560 -25.21 4.96 -14.51
CA THR A 560 -26.41 5.63 -13.98
C THR A 560 -27.56 5.52 -14.97
N GLY A 561 -28.78 5.45 -14.46
CA GLY A 561 -29.97 5.36 -15.30
C GLY A 561 -31.01 4.42 -14.70
N THR A 562 -31.91 3.94 -15.55
CA THR A 562 -33.07 3.14 -15.14
C THR A 562 -32.80 1.65 -15.30
N PHE A 563 -32.38 1.00 -14.20
CA PHE A 563 -32.04 -0.42 -14.24
C PHE A 563 -33.28 -1.31 -14.37
N PRO A 564 -33.30 -2.28 -15.28
CA PRO A 564 -34.35 -3.28 -15.31
C PRO A 564 -34.18 -4.29 -14.17
N LEU A 565 -35.31 -4.84 -13.71
CA LEU A 565 -35.37 -6.00 -12.84
C LEU A 565 -34.99 -7.25 -13.64
N ALA A 566 -34.12 -8.10 -13.09
CA ALA A 566 -33.71 -9.35 -13.72
C ALA A 566 -34.34 -10.56 -13.03
N GLU A 567 -35.00 -11.40 -13.82
CA GLU A 567 -35.50 -12.71 -13.41
C GLU A 567 -34.73 -13.81 -14.14
N PHE A 568 -34.20 -14.79 -13.42
CA PHE A 568 -33.33 -15.82 -13.99
C PHE A 568 -34.11 -17.12 -14.24
N ASN A 569 -34.48 -17.38 -15.49
CA ASN A 569 -35.09 -18.64 -15.92
C ASN A 569 -34.10 -19.45 -16.76
N ALA A 570 -33.75 -20.66 -16.29
CA ALA A 570 -32.99 -21.74 -16.93
C ALA A 570 -31.60 -21.46 -17.58
N SER A 571 -31.24 -20.23 -17.96
CA SER A 571 -29.88 -19.88 -18.45
C SER A 571 -29.66 -18.40 -18.78
N SER A 572 -30.73 -17.61 -19.02
CA SER A 572 -30.64 -16.19 -19.40
C SER A 572 -31.57 -15.32 -18.55
N PRO A 573 -31.18 -14.11 -18.15
CA PRO A 573 -32.07 -13.21 -17.45
C PRO A 573 -33.14 -12.67 -18.39
N THR A 574 -34.39 -12.63 -17.91
CA THR A 574 -35.47 -11.83 -18.49
C THR A 574 -35.51 -10.49 -17.78
N PHE A 575 -35.64 -9.40 -18.54
CA PHE A 575 -35.64 -8.04 -18.01
C PHE A 575 -37.03 -7.43 -18.04
N THR A 576 -37.44 -6.84 -16.92
CA THR A 576 -38.69 -6.08 -16.80
C THR A 576 -38.40 -4.70 -16.21
N HIS A 577 -39.01 -3.65 -16.75
CA HIS A 577 -38.87 -2.31 -16.20
C HIS A 577 -39.98 -2.07 -15.16
N PRO A 578 -39.66 -1.82 -13.89
CA PRO A 578 -40.67 -1.49 -12.90
C PRO A 578 -41.24 -0.09 -13.16
N MET A 579 -42.50 0.12 -12.76
CA MET A 579 -43.14 1.43 -12.71
C MET A 579 -43.50 1.76 -11.24
N PRO A 580 -43.07 2.90 -10.68
CA PRO A 580 -42.18 3.91 -11.27
C PRO A 580 -40.77 3.37 -11.49
N ASN A 581 -40.03 4.00 -12.43
CA ASN A 581 -38.69 3.59 -12.83
C ASN A 581 -37.64 4.61 -12.35
N PRO A 582 -37.27 4.59 -11.05
CA PRO A 582 -36.30 5.51 -10.49
C PRO A 582 -34.88 5.26 -11.00
N GLN A 583 -34.04 6.31 -10.98
CA GLN A 583 -32.64 6.19 -11.40
C GLN A 583 -31.77 5.51 -10.33
N GLY A 584 -31.18 4.37 -10.69
CA GLY A 584 -30.18 3.66 -9.91
C GLY A 584 -28.75 4.07 -10.25
N HIS A 585 -27.81 3.69 -9.39
CA HIS A 585 -26.37 3.94 -9.61
C HIS A 585 -25.57 2.67 -9.33
N LEU A 586 -24.73 2.25 -10.26
CA LEU A 586 -23.88 1.06 -10.15
C LEU A 586 -22.44 1.43 -10.48
N LEU A 587 -21.56 1.41 -9.48
CA LEU A 587 -20.12 1.50 -9.68
C LEU A 587 -19.53 0.12 -9.88
N LEU A 588 -18.88 -0.12 -11.02
CA LEU A 588 -18.16 -1.36 -11.32
C LEU A 588 -16.65 -1.13 -11.25
N ILE A 589 -15.95 -2.05 -10.58
CA ILE A 589 -14.50 -2.01 -10.40
C ILE A 589 -13.90 -3.34 -10.85
N GLY A 590 -12.95 -3.29 -11.78
CA GLY A 590 -12.34 -4.45 -12.42
C GLY A 590 -11.27 -5.18 -11.60
N SER A 591 -11.19 -4.95 -10.29
CA SER A 591 -10.29 -5.68 -9.39
C SER A 591 -10.91 -5.73 -8.00
N SER A 592 -11.22 -6.93 -7.51
CA SER A 592 -11.66 -7.14 -6.12
C SER A 592 -10.47 -7.38 -5.19
N GLU A 593 -9.35 -7.88 -5.74
CA GLU A 593 -8.13 -8.17 -4.98
C GLU A 593 -7.54 -6.93 -4.33
N MET A 594 -7.60 -5.77 -4.99
CA MET A 594 -7.12 -4.50 -4.42
C MET A 594 -7.76 -4.14 -3.07
N PHE A 595 -8.95 -4.68 -2.77
CA PHE A 595 -9.69 -4.43 -1.52
C PHE A 595 -9.53 -5.50 -0.46
N LYS A 596 -8.78 -6.58 -0.72
CA LYS A 596 -8.48 -7.57 0.32
C LYS A 596 -7.63 -6.97 1.43
N ASN A 597 -7.72 -7.53 2.63
CA ASN A 597 -7.02 -7.07 3.83
C ASN A 597 -5.51 -6.83 3.59
N GLU A 598 -4.87 -7.66 2.77
CA GLU A 598 -3.45 -7.56 2.43
C GLU A 598 -3.12 -6.32 1.58
N TYR A 599 -4.01 -5.93 0.67
CA TYR A 599 -3.76 -4.91 -0.35
C TYR A 599 -4.53 -3.62 -0.16
N LEU A 600 -5.54 -3.59 0.72
CA LEU A 600 -6.38 -2.41 0.99
C LEU A 600 -5.54 -1.19 1.38
N TYR A 601 -4.42 -1.41 2.09
CA TYR A 601 -3.49 -0.38 2.54
C TYR A 601 -2.10 -0.54 1.92
N ALA A 602 -2.01 -1.10 0.70
CA ALA A 602 -0.75 -1.30 0.00
C ALA A 602 0.04 0.03 -0.10
N PRO A 603 1.33 0.06 0.28
CA PRO A 603 2.13 1.28 0.26
C PRO A 603 2.18 1.91 -1.14
N GLY A 604 1.95 3.22 -1.21
CA GLY A 604 1.97 3.98 -2.47
C GLY A 604 0.65 3.95 -3.25
N PHE A 605 -0.35 3.19 -2.79
CA PHE A 605 -1.67 3.12 -3.40
C PHE A 605 -2.76 3.62 -2.46
N GLN A 606 -3.87 4.09 -3.02
CA GLN A 606 -4.99 4.66 -2.26
C GLN A 606 -6.31 3.92 -2.51
N HIS A 607 -6.29 2.60 -2.39
CA HIS A 607 -7.47 1.75 -2.61
C HIS A 607 -8.59 2.08 -1.62
N GLU A 608 -8.22 2.29 -0.36
CA GLU A 608 -9.15 2.70 0.68
C GLU A 608 -9.81 4.04 0.36
N GLN A 609 -9.04 4.98 -0.22
CA GLN A 609 -9.57 6.30 -0.57
C GLN A 609 -10.57 6.21 -1.71
N PHE A 610 -10.26 5.42 -2.74
CA PHE A 610 -11.15 5.26 -3.88
C PHE A 610 -12.52 4.73 -3.42
N LEU A 611 -12.51 3.73 -2.53
CA LEU A 611 -13.72 3.21 -1.93
C LEU A 611 -14.45 4.27 -1.08
N LEU A 612 -13.74 5.01 -0.22
CA LEU A 612 -14.36 6.02 0.64
C LEU A 612 -15.01 7.16 -0.17
N ASN A 613 -14.34 7.66 -1.21
CA ASN A 613 -14.89 8.68 -2.11
C ASN A 613 -16.17 8.15 -2.80
N ALA A 614 -16.12 6.91 -3.30
CA ALA A 614 -17.28 6.27 -3.93
C ALA A 614 -18.45 6.08 -2.96
N VAL A 615 -18.19 5.62 -1.73
CA VAL A 615 -19.23 5.49 -0.71
C VAL A 615 -19.81 6.85 -0.34
N ALA A 616 -18.97 7.87 -0.09
CA ALA A 616 -19.44 9.21 0.23
C ALA A 616 -20.32 9.79 -0.89
N TYR A 617 -19.92 9.62 -2.15
CA TYR A 617 -20.71 10.04 -3.32
C TYR A 617 -22.05 9.31 -3.38
N LEU A 618 -22.03 7.99 -3.23
CA LEU A 618 -23.23 7.16 -3.33
C LEU A 618 -24.11 7.17 -2.06
N THR A 619 -23.67 7.65 -0.90
CA THR A 619 -24.56 7.74 0.28
C THR A 619 -25.00 9.16 0.57
N HIS A 620 -24.10 10.12 0.46
CA HIS A 620 -24.33 11.50 0.86
C HIS A 620 -24.43 12.49 -0.31
N GLY A 621 -23.92 12.11 -1.49
CA GLY A 621 -23.94 12.96 -2.69
C GLY A 621 -22.61 13.69 -2.94
N PRO A 622 -22.54 14.50 -4.02
CA PRO A 622 -21.29 15.04 -4.55
C PRO A 622 -20.56 15.99 -3.58
N GLN A 623 -21.28 16.87 -2.87
CA GLN A 623 -20.67 17.84 -1.96
C GLN A 623 -19.95 17.18 -0.77
N PHE A 624 -20.48 16.07 -0.27
CA PHE A 624 -19.82 15.28 0.77
C PHE A 624 -18.66 14.46 0.23
N ALA A 625 -18.78 13.94 -1.00
CA ALA A 625 -17.66 13.28 -1.66
C ALA A 625 -16.49 14.24 -1.91
N ASP A 626 -16.77 15.50 -2.22
CA ASP A 626 -15.74 16.55 -2.34
C ASP A 626 -15.00 16.78 -1.02
N LEU A 627 -15.71 16.78 0.10
CA LEU A 627 -15.07 16.82 1.43
C LEU A 627 -14.22 15.58 1.69
N GLN A 628 -14.70 14.40 1.32
CA GLN A 628 -14.01 13.13 1.51
C GLN A 628 -12.74 13.04 0.64
N ALA A 629 -12.77 13.59 -0.57
CA ALA A 629 -11.66 13.59 -1.52
C ALA A 629 -10.52 14.56 -1.15
N ARG A 630 -10.80 15.58 -0.32
CA ARG A 630 -9.82 16.64 0.01
C ARG A 630 -8.73 16.16 0.95
N ARG A 631 -7.55 15.89 0.40
CA ARG A 631 -6.39 15.45 1.18
C ARG A 631 -5.07 15.76 0.50
N LYS A 632 -3.96 15.58 1.22
CA LYS A 632 -2.61 15.73 0.67
C LYS A 632 -2.22 14.48 -0.12
N ILE A 633 -1.76 14.67 -1.35
CA ILE A 633 -1.41 13.56 -2.25
C ILE A 633 -0.08 13.87 -2.93
N ALA A 634 0.77 12.86 -3.04
CA ALA A 634 1.88 12.87 -3.98
C ALA A 634 1.37 12.26 -5.29
N PRO A 635 1.07 13.05 -6.33
CA PRO A 635 0.57 12.50 -7.58
C PRO A 635 1.60 11.58 -8.22
N GLY A 636 1.16 10.43 -8.72
CA GLY A 636 2.02 9.54 -9.49
C GLY A 636 2.30 10.10 -10.88
N PHE A 637 3.51 9.84 -11.36
CA PHE A 637 3.90 10.16 -12.73
C PHE A 637 3.39 9.10 -13.70
N SER A 638 2.90 9.55 -14.86
CA SER A 638 2.61 8.68 -16.01
C SER A 638 3.87 8.01 -16.55
N TYR A 639 3.69 7.05 -17.45
CA TYR A 639 4.82 6.42 -18.12
C TYR A 639 5.63 7.47 -18.90
N LEU A 640 6.92 7.58 -18.56
CA LEU A 640 7.88 8.40 -19.29
C LEU A 640 8.75 7.49 -20.16
N SER A 641 8.85 7.81 -21.45
CA SER A 641 9.76 7.12 -22.36
C SER A 641 11.22 7.31 -21.93
N PRO A 642 12.16 6.42 -22.34
CA PRO A 642 13.59 6.60 -22.09
C PRO A 642 14.10 7.99 -22.51
N ASP A 643 13.68 8.49 -23.67
CA ASP A 643 14.10 9.79 -24.21
C ASP A 643 13.59 10.95 -23.35
N GLN A 644 12.33 10.89 -22.90
CA GLN A 644 11.76 11.88 -21.98
C GLN A 644 12.49 11.87 -20.64
N LYS A 645 12.87 10.69 -20.13
CA LYS A 645 13.66 10.59 -18.89
C LYS A 645 15.04 11.23 -19.06
N ILE A 646 15.68 11.05 -20.20
CA ILE A 646 16.97 11.69 -20.51
C ILE A 646 16.80 13.20 -20.60
N LEU A 647 15.78 13.70 -21.31
CA LEU A 647 15.48 15.13 -21.41
C LEU A 647 15.27 15.75 -20.02
N TRP A 648 14.45 15.13 -19.17
CA TRP A 648 14.23 15.60 -17.80
C TRP A 648 15.51 15.57 -16.96
N ARG A 649 16.36 14.55 -17.11
CA ARG A 649 17.67 14.51 -16.43
C ARG A 649 18.57 15.64 -16.91
N VAL A 650 18.67 15.89 -18.22
CA VAL A 650 19.45 16.98 -18.79
C VAL A 650 18.93 18.33 -18.30
N LEU A 651 17.61 18.52 -18.27
CA LEU A 651 17.00 19.76 -17.80
C LEU A 651 17.26 19.94 -16.29
N VAL A 652 16.92 18.97 -15.44
CA VAL A 652 17.05 19.11 -13.98
C VAL A 652 18.52 19.25 -13.55
N VAL A 653 19.43 18.47 -14.14
CA VAL A 653 20.86 18.53 -13.81
C VAL A 653 21.53 19.73 -14.48
N GLY A 654 21.11 20.10 -15.69
CA GLY A 654 21.73 21.16 -16.50
C GLY A 654 21.27 22.57 -16.15
N LEU A 655 20.01 22.78 -15.72
CA LEU A 655 19.45 24.12 -15.51
C LEU A 655 20.19 24.92 -14.41
N GLY A 656 20.67 24.25 -13.36
CA GLY A 656 21.48 24.88 -12.31
C GLY A 656 22.81 25.43 -12.84
N PRO A 657 23.70 24.59 -13.39
CA PRO A 657 24.94 25.04 -14.02
C PRO A 657 24.73 26.06 -15.15
N LEU A 658 23.68 25.90 -15.97
CA LEU A 658 23.41 26.78 -17.11
C LEU A 658 22.92 28.16 -16.64
N SER A 659 22.07 28.23 -15.62
CA SER A 659 21.68 29.51 -15.00
C SER A 659 22.86 30.21 -14.32
N PHE A 660 23.77 29.45 -13.68
CA PHE A 660 25.00 30.01 -13.12
C PHE A 660 25.95 30.53 -14.22
N GLY A 661 26.13 29.78 -15.30
CA GLY A 661 26.91 30.18 -16.47
C GLY A 661 26.35 31.42 -17.14
N LEU A 662 25.03 31.50 -17.35
CA LEU A 662 24.35 32.68 -17.89
C LEU A 662 24.50 33.89 -16.97
N TYR A 663 24.45 33.71 -15.65
CA TYR A 663 24.69 34.78 -14.69
C TYR A 663 26.13 35.31 -14.76
N VAL A 664 27.12 34.41 -14.84
CA VAL A 664 28.53 34.75 -14.99
C VAL A 664 28.77 35.47 -16.33
N PHE A 665 28.18 34.99 -17.41
CA PHE A 665 28.27 35.59 -18.74
C PHE A 665 27.60 36.97 -18.80
N PHE A 666 26.42 37.14 -18.21
CA PHE A 666 25.75 38.43 -18.07
C PHE A 666 26.59 39.43 -17.27
N ARG A 667 27.21 38.99 -16.17
CA ARG A 667 28.16 39.80 -15.39
C ARG A 667 29.42 40.15 -16.19
N TYR A 668 29.89 39.25 -17.04
CA TYR A 668 31.05 39.46 -17.91
C TYR A 668 30.77 40.50 -19.00
N ILE A 669 29.63 40.41 -19.69
CA ILE A 669 29.21 41.41 -20.70
C ILE A 669 29.05 42.78 -20.06
N LYS A 670 28.42 42.86 -18.87
CA LYS A 670 28.19 44.14 -18.17
C LYS A 670 29.47 44.80 -17.65
N LYS A 671 30.59 44.07 -17.60
CA LYS A 671 31.91 44.58 -17.22
C LYS A 671 32.78 45.01 -18.41
N ARG A 672 32.34 44.80 -19.66
CA ARG A 672 33.03 45.38 -20.82
C ARG A 672 32.52 46.81 -21.04
N PRO A 673 33.37 47.85 -20.92
CA PRO A 673 33.04 49.15 -21.50
C PRO A 673 32.98 48.98 -23.02
N TRP A 674 31.98 49.58 -23.66
CA TRP A 674 32.10 49.96 -25.07
C TRP A 674 33.02 51.17 -25.18
#